data_AF-A0A662KSU1-F1
#
_entry.id   AF-A0A662KSU1-F1
#
_cell.length_a   1.000
_cell.length_b   1.000
_cell.length_c   1.000
_cell.angle_alpha   90.00
_cell.angle_beta   90.00
_cell.angle_gamma   90.00
#
_symmetry.space_group_name_H-M   'P 1'
#
loop_
_entity.id
_entity.type
_entity.pdbx_description
1 polymer ?
#
loop_
_entity_poly.entity_id
_entity_poly.type
_entity_poly.pdbx_seq_one_letter_code
_entity_poly.pdbx_strand_id
1 'polypeptide(L)'
;MKVWLSVLFAILLVIPSYGIRNFDLEESVSNDFIGHFEKIAYIRAGEDFYIHFNPSDGIEFEEEKFNLSHKEKIALAKSPEWIRWRLAKQFENLSDEYASLLINSSNKYTDEIAFCIATCPINGMPSPQLLYDNAYFIYKNDEYLDYVSIVDFENGSSTIRYTTLDGKELNITCPMGIYYWYVVHPRITFEDAEYVYNKFWREYLLYHNDIGYPLLLEKLHGIKYLWDNQTYYPPKHRTWKWSMENHPTAIEAINYWIGKTVNQLATGDRPGQPNIIAHEHNGFCGELQQIAVAAQRAALIPSVGINDLGEDHVWREFWERGWHECDNWWADGGGCVANYSEYRYRWGKIISALFAWNGDSSIYDVTPKYIKAKDRVKLTVEVRDLFGKPVDGACVMIFGSWKANNFKDRLWSKYVDKLWQKMPEQIRQKWQEKYDELKKFYHERIPGFIPWILPSIWNYTNVDGKCNFNLGLGHSYTIVVYKDEFFYIGPYSIGKSNAIRYKPIILTNRTKEMKIKFVLPDFKQRLNENVLSSPSNGKYSFSINFKCYGYQKQRNPWDWKFAMHPTDGKINFFIVDGKNFERYKKGEKFDCYEYRHAANGDIKFYADDEIYIVFSNTAKRTDVKLSVVLDAYGKGDFIHIISPCNMANAGVITIKGYATNQAEVEIEGDKWNVNDYFEIKWNASIGNHTIIAKCGSFVKQYEIEVVDFSPPSINIFSPEQGKIFDEEVKIEGSIKDNAGIRSVVAYINGNEIELQQNFNFSLNLTPGDYELKIIAEDIAGLKSMEKINFVVAGNKSKPLIKDIYYEPDTPTNESNVIIYAFIESTFYKIKDAYVIMDGKEMKMYR
;
A
#
# COMPACT_ATOMS: atom_id res chain seq x y z
N MET A 1 32.19 25.31 -4.21
CA MET A 1 32.90 24.08 -4.63
C MET A 1 32.73 22.90 -3.68
N LYS A 2 32.91 23.04 -2.35
CA LYS A 2 32.69 21.92 -1.39
C LYS A 2 31.23 21.54 -1.11
N VAL A 3 30.26 22.44 -1.34
CA VAL A 3 28.81 22.16 -1.15
C VAL A 3 28.17 21.50 -2.38
N TRP A 4 28.71 21.77 -3.57
CA TRP A 4 28.25 21.13 -4.82
C TRP A 4 28.70 19.67 -4.93
N LEU A 5 29.87 19.31 -4.37
CA LEU A 5 30.32 17.92 -4.27
C LEU A 5 29.48 17.08 -3.28
N SER A 6 28.91 17.69 -2.24
CA SER A 6 28.04 17.01 -1.28
C SER A 6 26.64 16.73 -1.84
N VAL A 7 26.13 17.60 -2.70
CA VAL A 7 24.85 17.41 -3.39
C VAL A 7 24.99 16.37 -4.52
N LEU A 8 26.13 16.34 -5.22
CA LEU A 8 26.42 15.26 -6.18
C LEU A 8 26.54 13.87 -5.51
N PHE A 9 27.11 13.80 -4.30
CA PHE A 9 27.19 12.54 -3.53
C PHE A 9 25.84 12.07 -2.98
N ALA A 10 24.90 12.98 -2.71
CA ALA A 10 23.55 12.64 -2.25
C ALA A 10 22.63 12.17 -3.40
N ILE A 11 22.85 12.68 -4.62
CA ILE A 11 22.10 12.26 -5.82
C ILE A 11 22.54 10.86 -6.30
N LEU A 12 23.77 10.44 -6.01
CA LEU A 12 24.26 9.08 -6.27
C LEU A 12 23.77 8.00 -5.28
N LEU A 13 23.10 8.39 -4.18
CA LEU A 13 22.61 7.47 -3.15
C LEU A 13 21.10 7.16 -3.24
N VAL A 14 20.39 7.68 -4.24
CA VAL A 14 18.93 7.47 -4.43
C VAL A 14 18.58 7.23 -5.90
N ILE A 15 19.37 6.40 -6.58
CA ILE A 15 18.95 5.73 -7.82
C ILE A 15 18.70 4.27 -7.42
N PRO A 16 17.52 3.68 -7.72
CA PRO A 16 17.39 2.22 -7.63
C PRO A 16 18.49 1.66 -8.53
N SER A 17 19.33 0.78 -8.02
CA SER A 17 20.38 0.12 -8.80
C SER A 17 19.75 -0.76 -9.89
N TYR A 18 19.22 -0.14 -10.94
CA TYR A 18 19.31 -0.63 -12.30
C TYR A 18 20.73 -0.30 -12.72
N GLY A 19 21.58 -1.31 -12.73
CA GLY A 19 22.91 -1.21 -13.30
C GLY A 19 22.80 -1.05 -14.81
N ILE A 20 22.63 0.18 -15.29
CA ILE A 20 23.21 0.55 -16.58
C ILE A 20 24.68 0.86 -16.25
N ARG A 21 25.52 -0.16 -16.27
CA ARG A 21 26.95 0.04 -16.49
C ARG A 21 27.07 0.63 -17.90
N ASN A 22 27.50 1.89 -18.00
CA ASN A 22 28.18 2.33 -19.20
C ASN A 22 29.41 1.43 -19.35
N PHE A 23 29.37 0.55 -20.36
CA PHE A 23 30.53 -0.17 -20.84
C PHE A 23 31.44 0.84 -21.54
N ASP A 24 32.30 1.51 -20.77
CA ASP A 24 33.60 1.92 -21.30
C ASP A 24 34.48 0.65 -21.26
N LEU A 25 34.36 -0.15 -22.32
CA LEU A 25 35.20 -1.33 -22.58
C LEU A 25 36.56 -0.90 -23.11
N GLU A 26 37.46 -0.53 -22.20
CA GLU A 26 38.90 -0.74 -22.41
C GLU A 26 39.54 -1.24 -21.11
N GLU A 27 39.08 -2.39 -20.62
CA GLU A 27 39.88 -3.27 -19.76
C GLU A 27 39.53 -4.72 -20.10
N SER A 28 40.56 -5.51 -20.39
CA SER A 28 40.49 -6.88 -20.91
C SER A 28 39.51 -7.76 -20.12
N VAL A 29 38.36 -8.09 -20.71
CA VAL A 29 37.45 -9.13 -20.22
C VAL A 29 38.25 -10.43 -20.15
N SER A 30 38.43 -10.96 -18.93
CA SER A 30 39.11 -12.24 -18.75
C SER A 30 38.27 -13.34 -19.39
N ASN A 31 38.92 -14.24 -20.16
CA ASN A 31 38.35 -15.42 -20.83
C ASN A 31 37.70 -16.48 -19.90
N ASP A 32 37.32 -16.13 -18.66
CA ASP A 32 36.86 -17.04 -17.61
C ASP A 32 35.51 -16.57 -16.97
N PHE A 33 34.67 -15.77 -17.63
CA PHE A 33 33.38 -15.33 -17.06
C PHE A 33 32.24 -16.28 -17.43
N ILE A 34 31.62 -16.93 -16.43
CA ILE A 34 30.54 -17.91 -16.63
C ILE A 34 29.18 -17.23 -16.77
N GLY A 35 28.89 -16.23 -15.94
CA GLY A 35 27.57 -15.60 -15.93
C GLY A 35 27.29 -14.64 -14.79
N HIS A 36 26.27 -13.82 -15.04
CA HIS A 36 25.67 -12.91 -14.07
C HIS A 36 24.23 -13.35 -13.82
N PHE A 37 23.90 -13.60 -12.56
CA PHE A 37 22.58 -14.09 -12.16
C PHE A 37 21.96 -13.17 -11.12
N GLU A 38 20.79 -12.62 -11.44
CA GLU A 38 19.95 -11.91 -10.49
C GLU A 38 18.74 -12.77 -10.13
N LYS A 39 18.51 -12.97 -8.84
CA LYS A 39 17.37 -13.74 -8.35
C LYS A 39 16.73 -13.05 -7.16
N ILE A 40 15.42 -12.92 -7.22
CA ILE A 40 14.60 -12.61 -6.04
C ILE A 40 14.01 -13.93 -5.55
N ALA A 41 14.22 -14.24 -4.28
CA ALA A 41 13.70 -15.41 -3.60
C ALA A 41 12.84 -15.05 -2.37
N TYR A 42 11.82 -15.84 -2.04
CA TYR A 42 10.89 -15.68 -0.94
C TYR A 42 10.98 -16.90 -0.04
N ILE A 43 11.60 -16.70 1.12
CA ILE A 43 11.91 -17.78 2.06
C ILE A 43 10.98 -17.64 3.24
N ARG A 44 10.01 -18.55 3.38
CA ARG A 44 9.07 -18.51 4.51
C ARG A 44 9.79 -18.76 5.82
N ALA A 45 9.18 -18.34 6.92
CA ALA A 45 9.66 -18.66 8.26
C ALA A 45 9.79 -20.19 8.43
N GLY A 46 11.01 -20.66 8.68
CA GLY A 46 11.34 -22.08 8.85
C GLY A 46 11.76 -22.80 7.55
N GLU A 47 11.76 -22.13 6.40
CA GLU A 47 12.19 -22.67 5.12
C GLU A 47 13.60 -22.20 4.73
N ASP A 48 14.13 -22.77 3.66
CA ASP A 48 15.44 -22.46 3.11
C ASP A 48 15.33 -22.18 1.61
N PHE A 49 16.34 -21.52 1.07
CA PHE A 49 16.57 -21.37 -0.36
C PHE A 49 18.04 -21.69 -0.64
N TYR A 50 18.34 -22.43 -1.71
CA TYR A 50 19.74 -22.66 -2.10
C TYR A 50 20.01 -22.45 -3.58
N ILE A 51 21.27 -22.13 -3.88
CA ILE A 51 21.83 -22.09 -5.22
C ILE A 51 22.81 -23.25 -5.32
N HIS A 52 22.64 -24.07 -6.34
CA HIS A 52 23.47 -25.22 -6.60
C HIS A 52 24.37 -24.93 -7.81
N PHE A 53 25.68 -25.11 -7.64
CA PHE A 53 26.62 -25.12 -8.76
C PHE A 53 27.22 -26.52 -8.89
N ASN A 54 27.08 -27.09 -10.07
CA ASN A 54 27.73 -28.32 -10.48
C ASN A 54 28.54 -28.06 -11.77
N PRO A 55 29.82 -28.47 -11.88
CA PRO A 55 30.60 -28.29 -13.10
C PRO A 55 29.98 -28.88 -14.37
N SER A 56 29.11 -29.89 -14.24
CA SER A 56 28.44 -30.57 -15.35
C SER A 56 27.10 -29.91 -15.75
N ASP A 57 26.36 -29.37 -14.77
CA ASP A 57 24.99 -28.87 -14.96
C ASP A 57 24.87 -27.33 -14.83
N GLY A 58 25.97 -26.68 -14.46
CA GLY A 58 26.08 -25.23 -14.29
C GLY A 58 25.46 -24.75 -12.99
N ILE A 59 24.83 -23.57 -13.03
CA ILE A 59 24.14 -22.97 -11.89
C ILE A 59 22.64 -23.25 -11.97
N GLU A 60 22.07 -23.63 -10.83
CA GLU A 60 20.65 -23.87 -10.63
C GLU A 60 20.18 -23.20 -9.34
N PHE A 61 18.98 -22.63 -9.39
CA PHE A 61 18.32 -22.03 -8.24
C PHE A 61 17.21 -22.97 -7.77
N GLU A 62 17.09 -23.16 -6.46
CA GLU A 62 15.95 -23.88 -5.91
C GLU A 62 14.62 -23.25 -6.40
N GLU A 63 13.67 -24.10 -6.81
CA GLU A 63 12.36 -23.63 -7.23
C GLU A 63 11.55 -23.13 -6.04
N GLU A 64 11.02 -21.92 -6.17
CA GLU A 64 10.09 -21.37 -5.20
C GLU A 64 8.74 -22.07 -5.30
N LYS A 65 8.27 -22.61 -4.18
CA LYS A 65 7.03 -23.37 -4.12
C LYS A 65 5.91 -22.47 -3.61
N PHE A 66 5.25 -21.77 -4.52
CA PHE A 66 3.90 -21.25 -4.26
C PHE A 66 2.88 -22.26 -4.75
N ASN A 67 1.88 -22.56 -3.91
CA ASN A 67 0.79 -23.46 -4.30
C ASN A 67 -0.28 -22.67 -5.07
N LEU A 68 -0.03 -22.41 -6.35
CA LEU A 68 -0.87 -21.57 -7.19
C LEU A 68 -1.58 -22.37 -8.27
N SER A 69 -2.84 -22.01 -8.52
CA SER A 69 -3.59 -22.45 -9.69
C SER A 69 -2.93 -21.94 -10.98
N HIS A 70 -3.25 -22.58 -12.10
CA HIS A 70 -2.74 -22.15 -13.40
C HIS A 70 -3.20 -20.71 -13.72
N LYS A 71 -4.44 -20.33 -13.37
CA LYS A 71 -4.93 -18.95 -13.53
C LYS A 71 -4.15 -17.95 -12.68
N GLU A 72 -3.84 -18.29 -11.44
CA GLU A 72 -3.06 -17.41 -10.56
C GLU A 72 -1.65 -17.17 -11.10
N LYS A 73 -1.01 -18.19 -11.69
CA LYS A 73 0.29 -18.04 -12.36
C LYS A 73 0.21 -17.08 -13.55
N ILE A 74 -0.84 -17.16 -14.36
CA ILE A 74 -1.10 -16.23 -15.47
C ILE A 74 -1.31 -14.79 -14.93
N ALA A 75 -2.15 -14.63 -13.90
CA ALA A 75 -2.38 -13.32 -13.30
C ALA A 75 -1.09 -12.70 -12.72
N LEU A 76 -0.20 -13.52 -12.16
CA LEU A 76 1.13 -13.08 -11.72
C LEU A 76 2.00 -12.64 -12.88
N ALA A 77 2.04 -13.40 -13.97
CA ALA A 77 2.83 -13.07 -15.16
C ALA A 77 2.36 -11.76 -15.81
N LYS A 78 1.06 -11.47 -15.78
CA LYS A 78 0.49 -10.19 -16.20
C LYS A 78 0.84 -9.02 -15.28
N SER A 79 0.91 -9.26 -13.98
CA SER A 79 1.11 -8.21 -12.97
C SER A 79 2.52 -7.61 -13.02
N PRO A 80 2.72 -6.36 -12.55
CA PRO A 80 4.05 -5.74 -12.48
C PRO A 80 5.02 -6.52 -11.58
N GLU A 81 6.27 -6.66 -12.00
CA GLU A 81 7.27 -7.51 -11.32
C GLU A 81 7.43 -7.16 -9.82
N TRP A 82 7.38 -5.86 -9.49
CA TRP A 82 7.61 -5.36 -8.14
C TRP A 82 6.56 -5.86 -7.11
N ILE A 83 5.34 -6.20 -7.54
CA ILE A 83 4.24 -6.66 -6.66
C ILE A 83 4.00 -8.17 -6.70
N ARG A 84 4.46 -8.88 -7.75
CA ARG A 84 4.15 -10.30 -8.02
C ARG A 84 4.25 -11.19 -6.78
N TRP A 85 5.26 -11.01 -5.96
CA TRP A 85 5.44 -11.88 -4.81
C TRP A 85 4.42 -11.72 -3.68
N ARG A 86 3.99 -10.49 -3.41
CA ARG A 86 2.93 -10.25 -2.42
C ARG A 86 1.64 -10.83 -2.96
N LEU A 87 1.40 -10.62 -4.26
CA LEU A 87 0.26 -11.17 -4.96
C LEU A 87 0.26 -12.70 -4.92
N ALA A 88 1.40 -13.35 -5.18
CA ALA A 88 1.56 -14.80 -5.16
C ALA A 88 1.23 -15.37 -3.78
N LYS A 89 1.76 -14.74 -2.72
CA LYS A 89 1.44 -15.11 -1.35
C LYS A 89 -0.04 -14.91 -1.02
N GLN A 90 -0.63 -13.82 -1.51
CA GLN A 90 -2.03 -13.55 -1.24
C GLN A 90 -2.94 -14.57 -1.92
N PHE A 91 -2.65 -14.96 -3.16
CA PHE A 91 -3.42 -15.96 -3.92
C PHE A 91 -3.56 -17.30 -3.19
N GLU A 92 -2.56 -17.73 -2.43
CA GLU A 92 -2.69 -18.94 -1.59
C GLU A 92 -3.82 -18.88 -0.54
N ASN A 93 -4.39 -17.69 -0.29
CA ASN A 93 -5.48 -17.47 0.65
C ASN A 93 -6.77 -16.99 -0.05
N LEU A 94 -6.80 -16.89 -1.38
CA LEU A 94 -7.90 -16.35 -2.17
C LEU A 94 -8.47 -17.36 -3.16
N SER A 95 -9.59 -17.00 -3.77
CA SER A 95 -10.24 -17.73 -4.87
C SER A 95 -9.72 -17.25 -6.23
N ASP A 96 -9.84 -18.12 -7.24
CA ASP A 96 -9.49 -17.84 -8.65
C ASP A 96 -10.23 -16.63 -9.27
N GLU A 97 -11.28 -16.11 -8.64
CA GLU A 97 -12.01 -14.93 -9.12
C GLU A 97 -11.14 -13.65 -9.12
N TYR A 98 -10.21 -13.52 -8.16
CA TYR A 98 -9.28 -12.39 -8.09
C TYR A 98 -8.20 -12.46 -9.18
N ALA A 99 -7.73 -13.67 -9.49
CA ALA A 99 -6.87 -13.91 -10.64
C ALA A 99 -7.63 -13.59 -11.95
N SER A 100 -8.89 -14.00 -12.04
CA SER A 100 -9.75 -13.73 -13.20
C SER A 100 -10.00 -12.23 -13.39
N LEU A 101 -10.15 -11.46 -12.31
CA LEU A 101 -10.25 -10.01 -12.37
C LEU A 101 -9.00 -9.40 -13.02
N LEU A 102 -7.81 -9.75 -12.54
CA LEU A 102 -6.55 -9.23 -13.09
C LEU A 102 -6.35 -9.58 -14.55
N ILE A 103 -6.59 -10.84 -14.90
CA ILE A 103 -6.48 -11.36 -16.25
C ILE A 103 -7.38 -10.57 -17.22
N ASN A 104 -8.63 -10.32 -16.83
CA ASN A 104 -9.62 -9.60 -17.65
C ASN A 104 -9.54 -8.07 -17.55
N SER A 105 -8.68 -7.52 -16.69
CA SER A 105 -8.55 -6.06 -16.55
C SER A 105 -7.64 -5.49 -17.63
N SER A 106 -7.93 -4.26 -18.08
CA SER A 106 -7.01 -3.50 -18.93
C SER A 106 -5.66 -3.32 -18.24
N ASN A 107 -4.59 -3.24 -19.02
CA ASN A 107 -3.24 -2.93 -18.51
C ASN A 107 -3.21 -1.60 -17.75
N LYS A 108 -4.13 -0.67 -18.08
CA LYS A 108 -4.33 0.61 -17.38
C LYS A 108 -4.66 0.49 -15.89
N TYR A 109 -5.30 -0.59 -15.44
CA TYR A 109 -5.75 -0.75 -14.04
C TYR A 109 -5.03 -1.90 -13.32
N THR A 110 -4.16 -2.61 -14.03
CA THR A 110 -3.63 -3.90 -13.59
C THR A 110 -2.78 -3.76 -12.33
N ASP A 111 -1.98 -2.71 -12.25
CA ASP A 111 -1.10 -2.42 -11.13
C ASP A 111 -1.87 -1.98 -9.87
N GLU A 112 -2.87 -1.10 -9.97
CA GLU A 112 -3.70 -0.74 -8.82
C GLU A 112 -4.50 -1.94 -8.28
N ILE A 113 -5.09 -2.74 -9.16
CA ILE A 113 -5.82 -3.94 -8.78
C ILE A 113 -4.87 -4.96 -8.14
N ALA A 114 -3.70 -5.19 -8.75
CA ALA A 114 -2.70 -6.12 -8.21
C ALA A 114 -2.20 -5.67 -6.84
N PHE A 115 -1.97 -4.37 -6.67
CA PHE A 115 -1.62 -3.79 -5.38
C PHE A 115 -2.71 -4.02 -4.34
N CYS A 116 -3.98 -3.71 -4.67
CA CYS A 116 -5.09 -3.87 -3.74
C CYS A 116 -5.27 -5.33 -3.30
N ILE A 117 -5.23 -6.29 -4.24
CA ILE A 117 -5.29 -7.72 -3.92
C ILE A 117 -4.11 -8.09 -3.00
N ALA A 118 -2.90 -7.65 -3.35
CA ALA A 118 -1.68 -8.01 -2.63
C ALA A 118 -1.56 -7.40 -1.22
N THR A 119 -2.29 -6.33 -0.90
CA THR A 119 -2.13 -5.60 0.38
C THR A 119 -3.36 -5.54 1.26
N CYS A 120 -4.58 -5.76 0.73
CA CYS A 120 -5.76 -5.79 1.59
C CYS A 120 -5.65 -6.94 2.61
N PRO A 121 -6.18 -6.75 3.84
CA PRO A 121 -6.12 -7.80 4.84
C PRO A 121 -6.84 -9.06 4.38
N ILE A 122 -6.30 -10.24 4.73
CA ILE A 122 -6.82 -11.54 4.25
C ILE A 122 -8.31 -11.73 4.63
N ASN A 123 -8.68 -11.33 5.84
CA ASN A 123 -10.05 -11.40 6.37
C ASN A 123 -10.83 -10.08 6.20
N GLY A 124 -10.40 -9.22 5.28
CA GLY A 124 -11.05 -7.96 4.92
C GLY A 124 -10.87 -7.66 3.42
N MET A 125 -10.80 -8.70 2.59
CA MET A 125 -10.65 -8.57 1.15
C MET A 125 -11.96 -8.07 0.52
N PRO A 126 -11.95 -6.95 -0.23
CA PRO A 126 -13.15 -6.46 -0.91
C PRO A 126 -13.53 -7.33 -2.10
N SER A 127 -14.78 -7.22 -2.58
CA SER A 127 -15.21 -7.98 -3.75
C SER A 127 -14.42 -7.60 -5.02
N PRO A 128 -14.24 -8.51 -5.98
CA PRO A 128 -13.53 -8.22 -7.23
C PRO A 128 -14.09 -7.00 -7.97
N GLN A 129 -15.42 -6.83 -7.99
CA GLN A 129 -16.05 -5.67 -8.63
C GLN A 129 -15.69 -4.35 -7.91
N LEU A 130 -15.62 -4.35 -6.58
CA LEU A 130 -15.22 -3.16 -5.82
C LEU A 130 -13.78 -2.79 -6.11
N LEU A 131 -12.88 -3.76 -6.23
CA LEU A 131 -11.47 -3.53 -6.58
C LEU A 131 -11.33 -2.92 -7.99
N TYR A 132 -12.13 -3.41 -8.94
CA TYR A 132 -12.22 -2.82 -10.28
C TYR A 132 -12.72 -1.37 -10.21
N ASP A 133 -13.86 -1.13 -9.55
CA ASP A 133 -14.46 0.19 -9.46
C ASP A 133 -13.52 1.18 -8.76
N ASN A 134 -12.81 0.74 -7.71
CA ASN A 134 -11.81 1.55 -7.02
C ASN A 134 -10.70 2.02 -7.99
N ALA A 135 -10.15 1.12 -8.80
CA ALA A 135 -9.13 1.46 -9.80
C ALA A 135 -9.71 2.35 -10.92
N TYR A 136 -10.87 1.98 -11.46
CA TYR A 136 -11.57 2.74 -12.49
C TYR A 136 -11.82 4.20 -12.06
N PHE A 137 -12.34 4.41 -10.85
CA PHE A 137 -12.66 5.75 -10.36
C PHE A 137 -11.42 6.60 -10.04
N ILE A 138 -10.23 6.00 -9.84
CA ILE A 138 -8.99 6.78 -9.73
C ILE A 138 -8.72 7.52 -11.04
N TYR A 139 -8.74 6.81 -12.17
CA TYR A 139 -8.56 7.42 -13.49
C TYR A 139 -9.75 8.27 -13.92
N LYS A 140 -10.97 7.89 -13.54
CA LYS A 140 -12.16 8.69 -13.87
C LYS A 140 -12.13 10.06 -13.18
N ASN A 141 -11.64 10.12 -11.94
CA ASN A 141 -11.55 11.36 -11.19
C ASN A 141 -10.45 12.28 -11.74
N ASP A 142 -9.36 11.70 -12.24
CA ASP A 142 -8.26 12.42 -12.90
C ASP A 142 -8.74 13.33 -14.05
N GLU A 143 -9.76 12.90 -14.80
CA GLU A 143 -10.34 13.65 -15.92
C GLU A 143 -10.93 15.02 -15.54
N TYR A 144 -11.22 15.26 -14.24
CA TYR A 144 -11.92 16.46 -13.78
C TYR A 144 -11.10 17.33 -12.81
N LEU A 145 -9.88 16.94 -12.46
CA LEU A 145 -9.06 17.64 -11.46
C LEU A 145 -7.89 18.37 -12.14
N ASP A 146 -7.90 19.70 -12.11
CA ASP A 146 -6.91 20.51 -12.83
C ASP A 146 -5.53 20.58 -12.14
N TYR A 147 -5.45 20.28 -10.84
CA TYR A 147 -4.23 20.39 -10.06
C TYR A 147 -3.41 19.10 -10.00
N VAL A 148 -3.91 17.98 -10.53
CA VAL A 148 -3.31 16.65 -10.42
C VAL A 148 -3.54 15.85 -11.70
N SER A 149 -2.59 14.99 -12.07
CA SER A 149 -2.65 14.07 -13.20
C SER A 149 -2.03 12.72 -12.83
N ILE A 150 -2.60 11.60 -13.27
CA ILE A 150 -1.95 10.28 -13.16
C ILE A 150 -0.84 10.14 -14.20
N VAL A 151 0.24 9.45 -13.81
CA VAL A 151 1.40 9.17 -14.63
C VAL A 151 1.70 7.67 -14.56
N ASP A 152 1.58 7.00 -15.71
CA ASP A 152 1.92 5.59 -15.88
C ASP A 152 3.36 5.45 -16.41
N PHE A 153 4.11 4.49 -15.87
CA PHE A 153 5.48 4.19 -16.25
C PHE A 153 5.59 2.86 -17.02
N GLU A 154 6.59 2.75 -17.89
CA GLU A 154 6.85 1.56 -18.71
C GLU A 154 7.09 0.27 -17.89
N ASN A 155 7.54 0.41 -16.64
CA ASN A 155 7.74 -0.71 -15.73
C ASN A 155 6.42 -1.25 -15.10
N GLY A 156 5.27 -0.74 -15.56
CA GLY A 156 3.94 -1.12 -15.06
C GLY A 156 3.63 -0.56 -13.67
N SER A 157 4.24 0.56 -13.29
CA SER A 157 3.85 1.29 -12.07
C SER A 157 3.22 2.63 -12.42
N SER A 158 2.42 3.15 -11.50
CA SER A 158 1.73 4.43 -11.67
C SER A 158 1.93 5.33 -10.45
N THR A 159 1.77 6.63 -10.66
CA THR A 159 1.76 7.63 -9.60
C THR A 159 0.97 8.87 -10.00
N ILE A 160 0.89 9.86 -9.12
CA ILE A 160 0.30 11.16 -9.42
C ILE A 160 1.36 12.26 -9.50
N ARG A 161 1.12 13.23 -10.36
CA ARG A 161 1.85 14.49 -10.43
C ARG A 161 0.87 15.62 -10.15
N TYR A 162 1.24 16.57 -9.30
CA TYR A 162 0.38 17.69 -8.95
C TYR A 162 1.11 19.03 -8.96
N THR A 163 0.33 20.09 -9.06
CA THR A 163 0.78 21.47 -9.03
C THR A 163 0.53 22.06 -7.63
N THR A 164 1.54 22.68 -7.04
CA THR A 164 1.45 23.34 -5.72
C THR A 164 2.02 24.76 -5.79
N LEU A 165 1.64 25.62 -4.85
CA LEU A 165 2.13 27.00 -4.76
C LEU A 165 3.04 27.13 -3.53
N ASP A 166 4.30 27.54 -3.74
CA ASP A 166 5.28 27.80 -2.68
C ASP A 166 6.11 29.04 -3.04
N GLY A 167 5.47 30.21 -2.92
CA GLY A 167 5.97 31.48 -3.49
C GLY A 167 6.03 31.51 -5.02
N LYS A 168 6.06 30.34 -5.67
CA LYS A 168 5.99 30.09 -7.11
C LYS A 168 5.29 28.75 -7.35
N GLU A 169 4.83 28.57 -8.58
CA GLU A 169 4.26 27.29 -9.02
C GLU A 169 5.32 26.19 -9.09
N LEU A 170 4.99 25.01 -8.58
CA LEU A 170 5.85 23.84 -8.56
C LEU A 170 5.08 22.60 -9.01
N ASN A 171 5.67 21.84 -9.92
CA ASN A 171 5.17 20.55 -10.36
C ASN A 171 5.90 19.43 -9.61
N ILE A 172 5.17 18.65 -8.82
CA ILE A 172 5.72 17.62 -7.94
C ILE A 172 5.20 16.25 -8.36
N THR A 173 6.10 15.29 -8.52
CA THR A 173 5.74 13.88 -8.72
C THR A 173 5.74 13.17 -7.37
N CYS A 174 4.62 12.54 -7.02
CA CYS A 174 4.46 11.80 -5.79
C CYS A 174 5.31 10.52 -5.81
N PRO A 175 5.92 10.09 -4.68
CA PRO A 175 6.54 8.79 -4.60
C PRO A 175 5.50 7.69 -4.82
N MET A 176 5.84 6.70 -5.64
CA MET A 176 5.01 5.53 -5.96
C MET A 176 4.38 4.88 -4.71
N GLY A 177 5.17 4.66 -3.66
CA GLY A 177 4.68 4.07 -2.41
C GLY A 177 3.63 4.93 -1.69
N ILE A 178 3.69 6.26 -1.80
CA ILE A 178 2.69 7.15 -1.22
C ILE A 178 1.38 7.09 -2.02
N TYR A 179 1.47 7.07 -3.35
CA TYR A 179 0.30 6.91 -4.23
C TYR A 179 -0.46 5.61 -3.92
N TYR A 180 0.21 4.46 -3.96
CA TYR A 180 -0.48 3.18 -3.77
C TYR A 180 -1.10 3.05 -2.37
N TRP A 181 -0.37 3.40 -1.30
CA TRP A 181 -0.88 3.25 0.05
C TRP A 181 -1.96 4.26 0.45
N TYR A 182 -1.86 5.49 -0.06
CA TYR A 182 -2.65 6.61 0.46
C TYR A 182 -3.52 7.31 -0.58
N VAL A 183 -3.58 6.79 -1.81
CA VAL A 183 -4.59 7.13 -2.82
C VAL A 183 -5.30 5.86 -3.29
N VAL A 184 -4.55 4.83 -3.71
CA VAL A 184 -5.10 3.62 -4.35
C VAL A 184 -5.81 2.71 -3.35
N HIS A 185 -5.23 2.47 -2.18
CA HIS A 185 -5.75 1.50 -1.22
C HIS A 185 -7.23 1.79 -0.86
N PRO A 186 -8.16 0.82 -1.02
CA PRO A 186 -9.60 1.05 -0.91
C PRO A 186 -10.05 1.27 0.55
N ARG A 187 -9.24 0.80 1.49
CA ARG A 187 -9.44 0.95 2.94
C ARG A 187 -8.72 2.16 3.51
N ILE A 188 -9.40 2.91 4.36
CA ILE A 188 -9.00 4.22 4.89
C ILE A 188 -8.39 4.08 6.28
N THR A 189 -9.14 3.56 7.27
CA THR A 189 -8.62 3.28 8.61
C THR A 189 -8.94 1.85 9.05
N PHE A 190 -10.09 1.64 9.71
CA PHE A 190 -10.49 0.37 10.30
C PHE A 190 -11.74 -0.25 9.66
N GLU A 191 -12.50 0.53 8.87
CA GLU A 191 -13.71 0.08 8.18
C GLU A 191 -13.38 -0.94 7.08
N ASP A 192 -14.28 -1.86 6.75
CA ASP A 192 -14.13 -2.69 5.56
C ASP A 192 -14.59 -1.89 4.32
N ALA A 193 -13.93 -2.09 3.18
CA ALA A 193 -14.32 -1.42 1.94
C ALA A 193 -15.55 -2.12 1.34
N GLU A 194 -16.69 -1.43 1.36
CA GLU A 194 -17.99 -1.99 0.99
C GLU A 194 -18.77 -1.05 0.06
N TYR A 195 -19.76 -1.61 -0.66
CA TYR A 195 -20.76 -0.79 -1.34
C TYR A 195 -21.81 -0.32 -0.35
N VAL A 196 -22.05 0.98 -0.33
CA VAL A 196 -23.14 1.60 0.43
C VAL A 196 -23.94 2.47 -0.53
N TYR A 197 -25.26 2.35 -0.49
CA TYR A 197 -26.15 2.99 -1.48
C TYR A 197 -25.78 2.62 -2.92
N ASN A 198 -25.38 1.36 -3.13
CA ASN A 198 -24.91 0.80 -4.40
C ASN A 198 -23.67 1.50 -5.00
N LYS A 199 -22.90 2.25 -4.20
CA LYS A 199 -21.70 2.96 -4.63
C LYS A 199 -20.54 2.76 -3.65
N PHE A 200 -19.33 2.68 -4.18
CA PHE A 200 -18.13 2.75 -3.36
C PHE A 200 -17.85 4.21 -2.95
N TRP A 201 -17.21 4.44 -1.80
CA TRP A 201 -17.03 5.81 -1.27
C TRP A 201 -16.31 6.74 -2.25
N ARG A 202 -15.38 6.23 -3.06
CA ARG A 202 -14.62 7.05 -4.01
C ARG A 202 -15.51 7.70 -5.06
N GLU A 203 -16.48 6.93 -5.55
CA GLU A 203 -17.51 7.43 -6.46
C GLU A 203 -18.49 8.33 -5.70
N TYR A 204 -19.04 7.82 -4.60
CA TYR A 204 -20.12 8.49 -3.88
C TYR A 204 -19.71 9.89 -3.43
N LEU A 205 -18.56 10.05 -2.77
CA LEU A 205 -18.16 11.35 -2.21
C LEU A 205 -17.85 12.40 -3.28
N LEU A 206 -17.40 12.00 -4.47
CA LEU A 206 -17.05 12.96 -5.52
C LEU A 206 -18.29 13.36 -6.35
N TYR A 207 -19.15 12.41 -6.67
CA TYR A 207 -20.27 12.58 -7.63
C TYR A 207 -21.66 12.62 -6.99
N HIS A 208 -21.79 12.59 -5.66
CA HIS A 208 -23.08 12.66 -4.98
C HIS A 208 -23.09 13.75 -3.90
N ASN A 209 -24.22 14.41 -3.76
CA ASN A 209 -24.57 15.25 -2.63
C ASN A 209 -26.07 15.12 -2.33
N ASP A 210 -26.44 15.23 -1.07
CA ASP A 210 -27.84 15.34 -0.68
C ASP A 210 -28.34 16.78 -0.84
N ILE A 211 -29.66 16.95 -0.92
CA ILE A 211 -30.29 18.25 -1.09
C ILE A 211 -29.95 19.15 0.10
N GLY A 212 -29.42 20.34 -0.18
CA GLY A 212 -28.96 21.31 0.82
C GLY A 212 -27.48 21.20 1.19
N TYR A 213 -26.72 20.28 0.59
CA TYR A 213 -25.30 20.07 0.87
C TYR A 213 -24.43 20.23 -0.38
N PRO A 214 -23.18 20.73 -0.28
CA PRO A 214 -22.36 21.01 -1.46
C PRO A 214 -21.85 19.73 -2.13
N LEU A 215 -21.71 19.76 -3.46
CA LEU A 215 -21.05 18.70 -4.22
C LEU A 215 -19.53 18.89 -4.19
N LEU A 216 -18.78 17.82 -3.93
CA LEU A 216 -17.32 17.89 -3.84
C LEU A 216 -16.67 18.22 -5.19
N LEU A 217 -17.10 17.56 -6.28
CA LEU A 217 -16.58 17.78 -7.62
C LEU A 217 -16.69 19.25 -8.06
N GLU A 218 -17.83 19.90 -7.77
CA GLU A 218 -18.05 21.32 -8.06
C GLU A 218 -17.01 22.21 -7.37
N LYS A 219 -16.65 21.90 -6.12
CA LYS A 219 -15.68 22.70 -5.35
C LYS A 219 -14.24 22.47 -5.77
N LEU A 220 -13.92 21.34 -6.39
CA LEU A 220 -12.59 21.02 -6.88
C LEU A 220 -12.35 21.49 -8.32
N HIS A 221 -13.39 21.59 -9.13
CA HIS A 221 -13.28 22.00 -10.53
C HIS A 221 -12.70 23.42 -10.66
N GLY A 222 -11.70 23.59 -11.53
CA GLY A 222 -11.03 24.88 -11.74
C GLY A 222 -9.94 25.21 -10.73
N ILE A 223 -9.75 24.40 -9.68
CA ILE A 223 -8.69 24.60 -8.69
C ILE A 223 -7.36 24.15 -9.27
N LYS A 224 -6.40 25.09 -9.39
CA LYS A 224 -5.10 24.85 -10.02
C LYS A 224 -4.01 24.31 -9.10
N TYR A 225 -4.17 24.49 -7.78
CA TYR A 225 -3.12 24.19 -6.82
C TYR A 225 -3.63 23.21 -5.77
N LEU A 226 -2.84 22.18 -5.48
CA LEU A 226 -3.10 21.24 -4.39
C LEU A 226 -3.08 21.97 -3.04
N TRP A 227 -2.00 22.73 -2.77
CA TRP A 227 -1.78 23.49 -1.54
C TRP A 227 -0.92 24.74 -1.82
N ASP A 228 -0.85 25.65 -0.86
CA ASP A 228 -0.15 26.94 -0.95
C ASP A 228 1.04 27.07 0.02
N ASN A 229 1.44 25.95 0.64
CA ASN A 229 2.53 25.86 1.61
C ASN A 229 2.35 26.77 2.84
N GLN A 230 1.11 27.09 3.22
CA GLN A 230 0.80 27.91 4.39
C GLN A 230 0.25 27.08 5.55
N THR A 231 0.67 27.42 6.77
CA THR A 231 0.03 27.00 8.02
C THR A 231 -1.08 28.00 8.36
N TYR A 232 -2.30 27.53 8.54
CA TYR A 232 -3.44 28.41 8.82
C TYR A 232 -4.57 27.73 9.60
N TYR A 233 -5.52 28.55 10.05
CA TYR A 233 -6.70 28.13 10.81
C TYR A 233 -7.96 28.53 10.04
N PRO A 234 -8.61 27.61 9.32
CA PRO A 234 -9.90 27.87 8.73
C PRO A 234 -10.90 28.37 9.79
N PRO A 235 -11.53 29.54 9.61
CA PRO A 235 -12.49 30.06 10.58
C PRO A 235 -13.78 29.24 10.59
N LYS A 236 -14.47 29.25 11.73
CA LYS A 236 -15.81 28.67 11.87
C LYS A 236 -16.78 29.32 10.88
N HIS A 237 -17.71 28.53 10.33
CA HIS A 237 -18.80 29.01 9.48
C HIS A 237 -18.36 29.84 8.27
N ARG A 238 -17.14 29.66 7.78
CA ARG A 238 -16.60 30.42 6.66
C ARG A 238 -17.40 30.22 5.37
N THR A 239 -17.37 31.24 4.51
CA THR A 239 -18.01 31.21 3.19
C THR A 239 -17.05 30.65 2.14
N TRP A 240 -17.59 30.15 1.03
CA TRP A 240 -16.76 29.72 -0.11
C TRP A 240 -15.85 30.84 -0.63
N LYS A 241 -16.37 32.07 -0.65
CA LYS A 241 -15.61 33.27 -1.02
C LYS A 241 -14.36 33.45 -0.16
N TRP A 242 -14.51 33.34 1.17
CA TRP A 242 -13.36 33.44 2.07
C TRP A 242 -12.30 32.38 1.75
N SER A 243 -12.72 31.13 1.56
CA SER A 243 -11.81 30.03 1.25
C SER A 243 -11.00 30.31 -0.01
N MET A 244 -11.64 30.74 -1.09
CA MET A 244 -10.97 30.99 -2.37
C MET A 244 -10.16 32.29 -2.40
N GLU A 245 -10.53 33.31 -1.62
CA GLU A 245 -9.74 34.55 -1.53
C GLU A 245 -8.46 34.39 -0.70
N ASN A 246 -8.47 33.50 0.30
CA ASN A 246 -7.34 33.32 1.21
C ASN A 246 -6.45 32.13 0.81
N HIS A 247 -7.07 31.00 0.44
CA HIS A 247 -6.38 29.74 0.14
C HIS A 247 -7.05 29.04 -1.06
N PRO A 248 -6.84 29.51 -2.31
CA PRO A 248 -7.43 28.92 -3.53
C PRO A 248 -6.77 27.57 -3.89
N THR A 249 -6.96 26.58 -3.03
CA THR A 249 -6.27 25.28 -3.07
C THR A 249 -7.24 24.13 -2.86
N ALA A 250 -6.86 22.95 -3.33
CA ALA A 250 -7.67 21.74 -3.18
C ALA A 250 -7.82 21.33 -1.71
N ILE A 251 -6.77 21.51 -0.90
CA ILE A 251 -6.83 21.26 0.55
C ILE A 251 -7.90 22.12 1.22
N GLU A 252 -7.95 23.42 0.92
CA GLU A 252 -8.98 24.29 1.49
C GLU A 252 -10.38 24.00 0.94
N ALA A 253 -10.50 23.71 -0.35
CA ALA A 253 -11.78 23.37 -0.96
C ALA A 253 -12.40 22.13 -0.30
N ILE A 254 -11.59 21.11 -0.02
CA ILE A 254 -12.02 19.90 0.70
C ILE A 254 -12.33 20.21 2.16
N ASN A 255 -11.49 21.00 2.85
CA ASN A 255 -11.77 21.43 4.22
C ASN A 255 -13.10 22.18 4.33
N TYR A 256 -13.44 22.99 3.32
CA TYR A 256 -14.70 23.70 3.25
C TYR A 256 -15.84 22.71 3.06
N TRP A 257 -15.71 21.82 2.08
CA TRP A 257 -16.72 20.80 1.78
C TRP A 257 -17.03 19.93 3.00
N ILE A 258 -16.01 19.40 3.70
CA ILE A 258 -16.19 18.58 4.92
C ILE A 258 -16.99 19.35 5.99
N GLY A 259 -16.61 20.60 6.26
CA GLY A 259 -17.29 21.42 7.28
C GLY A 259 -18.76 21.68 6.95
N LYS A 260 -19.10 21.79 5.66
CA LYS A 260 -20.49 21.97 5.21
C LYS A 260 -21.27 20.67 5.11
N THR A 261 -20.61 19.56 4.78
CA THR A 261 -21.23 18.23 4.66
C THR A 261 -21.52 17.60 6.02
N VAL A 262 -20.61 17.76 7.00
CA VAL A 262 -20.75 17.23 8.37
C VAL A 262 -20.86 18.41 9.34
N ASN A 263 -21.95 19.16 9.19
CA ASN A 263 -22.18 20.42 9.90
C ASN A 263 -22.92 20.25 11.24
N GLN A 264 -23.30 19.03 11.62
CA GLN A 264 -23.97 18.73 12.89
C GLN A 264 -23.11 17.83 13.80
N LEU A 265 -23.35 17.94 15.11
CA LEU A 265 -22.78 17.03 16.09
C LEU A 265 -23.42 15.66 15.97
N ALA A 266 -22.65 14.61 16.23
CA ALA A 266 -23.14 13.25 16.06
C ALA A 266 -24.43 12.95 16.85
N THR A 267 -25.40 12.34 16.17
CA THR A 267 -26.67 11.88 16.74
C THR A 267 -27.03 10.52 16.19
N GLY A 268 -27.54 9.62 17.05
CA GLY A 268 -27.91 8.28 16.61
C GLY A 268 -26.71 7.35 16.51
N ASP A 269 -26.67 6.56 15.43
CA ASP A 269 -25.59 5.61 15.17
C ASP A 269 -24.27 6.32 14.83
N ARG A 270 -23.16 5.60 14.93
CA ARG A 270 -21.80 6.13 14.76
C ARG A 270 -21.13 5.41 13.57
N PRO A 271 -21.45 5.78 12.32
CA PRO A 271 -21.03 5.02 11.15
C PRO A 271 -19.52 5.15 10.89
N GLY A 272 -18.91 4.05 10.45
CA GLY A 272 -17.52 4.05 9.96
C GLY A 272 -17.38 4.25 8.45
N GLN A 273 -18.46 4.00 7.69
CA GLN A 273 -18.47 4.08 6.23
C GLN A 273 -18.60 5.54 5.75
N PRO A 274 -17.70 6.04 4.88
CA PRO A 274 -17.72 7.44 4.44
C PRO A 274 -19.02 7.86 3.75
N ASN A 275 -19.68 6.97 2.98
CA ASN A 275 -20.94 7.28 2.32
C ASN A 275 -22.05 7.59 3.35
N ILE A 276 -22.12 6.79 4.42
CA ILE A 276 -23.13 6.99 5.48
C ILE A 276 -22.84 8.28 6.23
N ILE A 277 -21.57 8.55 6.57
CA ILE A 277 -21.17 9.81 7.22
C ILE A 277 -21.58 11.02 6.37
N ALA A 278 -21.33 10.94 5.05
CA ALA A 278 -21.70 12.01 4.13
C ALA A 278 -23.21 12.21 4.02
N HIS A 279 -24.01 11.15 4.17
CA HIS A 279 -25.47 11.17 4.09
C HIS A 279 -26.17 11.57 5.40
N GLU A 280 -25.58 11.19 6.53
CA GLU A 280 -26.15 11.51 7.85
C GLU A 280 -25.84 12.95 8.29
N HIS A 281 -24.85 13.59 7.66
CA HIS A 281 -24.46 15.00 7.87
C HIS A 281 -24.05 15.36 9.31
N ASN A 282 -23.77 14.36 10.14
CA ASN A 282 -23.44 14.54 11.55
C ASN A 282 -22.26 13.65 11.97
N GLY A 283 -21.43 14.14 12.89
CA GLY A 283 -20.21 13.42 13.27
C GLY A 283 -19.41 14.08 14.39
N PHE A 284 -18.48 13.31 14.96
CA PHE A 284 -17.39 13.81 15.81
C PHE A 284 -16.05 13.55 15.11
N CYS A 285 -14.95 13.61 15.84
CA CYS A 285 -13.61 13.48 15.26
C CYS A 285 -13.41 12.18 14.46
N GLY A 286 -13.99 11.05 14.90
CA GLY A 286 -13.95 9.77 14.17
C GLY A 286 -14.53 9.85 12.76
N GLU A 287 -15.78 10.31 12.64
CA GLU A 287 -16.48 10.45 11.37
C GLU A 287 -15.82 11.51 10.48
N LEU A 288 -15.40 12.63 11.08
CA LEU A 288 -14.69 13.70 10.38
C LEU A 288 -13.35 13.21 9.80
N GLN A 289 -12.57 12.41 10.55
CA GLN A 289 -11.35 11.81 10.01
C GLN A 289 -11.68 10.90 8.82
N GLN A 290 -12.64 10.01 8.96
CA GLN A 290 -12.99 9.02 7.94
C GLN A 290 -13.41 9.69 6.62
N ILE A 291 -14.40 10.57 6.66
CA ILE A 291 -14.88 11.27 5.47
C ILE A 291 -13.79 12.16 4.87
N ALA A 292 -12.94 12.76 5.70
CA ALA A 292 -11.92 13.67 5.22
C ALA A 292 -10.76 12.97 4.51
N VAL A 293 -10.31 11.81 5.03
CA VAL A 293 -9.33 10.98 4.32
C VAL A 293 -9.95 10.43 3.04
N ALA A 294 -11.19 9.93 3.09
CA ALA A 294 -11.90 9.43 1.91
C ALA A 294 -12.04 10.51 0.82
N ALA A 295 -12.47 11.72 1.18
CA ALA A 295 -12.64 12.83 0.26
C ALA A 295 -11.30 13.26 -0.38
N GLN A 296 -10.23 13.33 0.42
CA GLN A 296 -8.89 13.61 -0.11
C GLN A 296 -8.42 12.53 -1.09
N ARG A 297 -8.61 11.24 -0.75
CA ARG A 297 -8.23 10.14 -1.65
C ARG A 297 -9.08 10.10 -2.92
N ALA A 298 -10.37 10.41 -2.83
CA ALA A 298 -11.25 10.55 -3.99
C ALA A 298 -10.79 11.70 -4.90
N ALA A 299 -10.26 12.77 -4.31
CA ALA A 299 -9.66 13.90 -4.99
C ALA A 299 -8.18 13.67 -5.39
N LEU A 300 -7.67 12.43 -5.36
CA LEU A 300 -6.28 12.10 -5.70
C LEU A 300 -5.22 12.82 -4.85
N ILE A 301 -5.55 13.19 -3.61
CA ILE A 301 -4.62 13.73 -2.61
C ILE A 301 -4.24 12.60 -1.65
N PRO A 302 -2.95 12.24 -1.53
CA PRO A 302 -2.55 11.19 -0.61
C PRO A 302 -2.83 11.60 0.83
N SER A 303 -3.61 10.78 1.53
CA SER A 303 -4.12 11.10 2.87
C SER A 303 -4.14 9.90 3.81
N VAL A 304 -3.89 10.16 5.10
CA VAL A 304 -3.79 9.15 6.15
C VAL A 304 -4.44 9.61 7.46
N GLY A 305 -5.13 8.70 8.15
CA GLY A 305 -5.73 8.97 9.46
C GLY A 305 -4.71 8.84 10.61
N ILE A 306 -4.60 9.87 11.44
CA ILE A 306 -3.77 9.91 12.66
C ILE A 306 -4.62 9.66 13.90
N ASN A 307 -4.12 8.82 14.80
CA ASN A 307 -4.84 8.35 15.97
C ASN A 307 -4.10 8.66 17.27
N ASP A 308 -4.82 9.30 18.18
CA ASP A 308 -4.50 9.47 19.60
C ASP A 308 -5.45 8.59 20.43
N LEU A 309 -5.35 7.28 20.22
CA LEU A 309 -6.32 6.31 20.72
C LEU A 309 -6.40 6.28 22.25
N GLY A 310 -5.25 6.43 22.93
CA GLY A 310 -5.18 6.42 24.39
C GLY A 310 -5.89 7.60 25.05
N GLU A 311 -5.90 8.76 24.37
CA GLU A 311 -6.47 10.00 24.88
C GLU A 311 -7.65 10.53 24.06
N ASP A 312 -8.25 9.70 23.22
CA ASP A 312 -9.53 9.92 22.55
C ASP A 312 -9.53 11.17 21.63
N HIS A 313 -8.72 11.12 20.57
CA HIS A 313 -8.83 12.06 19.45
C HIS A 313 -8.24 11.47 18.19
N VAL A 314 -8.68 11.97 17.04
CA VAL A 314 -8.20 11.57 15.72
C VAL A 314 -8.30 12.76 14.75
N TRP A 315 -7.44 12.78 13.75
CA TRP A 315 -7.40 13.78 12.66
C TRP A 315 -6.68 13.18 11.45
N ARG A 316 -6.29 13.94 10.43
CA ARG A 316 -5.58 13.37 9.26
C ARG A 316 -4.28 14.11 8.93
N GLU A 317 -3.48 13.48 8.08
CA GLU A 317 -2.38 14.14 7.38
C GLU A 317 -2.61 14.01 5.87
N PHE A 318 -2.21 15.03 5.11
CA PHE A 318 -2.08 14.95 3.65
C PHE A 318 -0.60 15.01 3.27
N TRP A 319 -0.24 14.47 2.10
CA TRP A 319 1.14 14.44 1.63
C TRP A 319 1.44 15.53 0.58
N GLU A 320 2.40 16.40 0.89
CA GLU A 320 3.04 17.34 -0.02
C GLU A 320 4.54 17.43 0.33
N ARG A 321 5.41 16.73 -0.42
CA ARG A 321 6.87 16.56 -0.12
C ARG A 321 7.18 16.16 1.32
N GLY A 322 6.22 15.52 1.98
CA GLY A 322 6.18 15.33 3.42
C GLY A 322 4.74 15.26 3.87
N TRP A 323 4.49 14.64 5.02
CA TRP A 323 3.16 14.70 5.61
C TRP A 323 2.95 16.07 6.26
N HIS A 324 1.71 16.54 6.27
CA HIS A 324 1.26 17.76 6.95
C HIS A 324 -0.03 17.48 7.70
N GLU A 325 -0.11 17.92 8.96
CA GLU A 325 -1.33 17.82 9.77
C GLU A 325 -2.50 18.57 9.11
N CYS A 326 -3.71 18.04 9.22
CA CYS A 326 -4.93 18.69 8.76
C CYS A 326 -6.13 18.17 9.55
N ASP A 327 -6.91 19.07 10.14
CA ASP A 327 -8.03 18.72 11.00
C ASP A 327 -9.25 19.63 10.75
N ASN A 328 -10.43 19.03 10.86
CA ASN A 328 -11.72 19.70 10.80
C ASN A 328 -12.40 19.56 12.15
N TRP A 329 -12.88 20.68 12.70
CA TRP A 329 -13.56 20.67 14.00
C TRP A 329 -15.07 20.55 13.85
N TRP A 330 -15.69 20.08 14.93
CA TRP A 330 -17.10 19.71 14.97
C TRP A 330 -18.03 20.84 14.52
N ALA A 331 -19.11 20.47 13.84
CA ALA A 331 -20.20 21.35 13.44
C ALA A 331 -19.73 22.62 12.71
N ASP A 332 -18.89 22.45 11.68
CA ASP A 332 -18.30 23.55 10.91
C ASP A 332 -17.51 24.56 11.77
N GLY A 333 -16.88 24.05 12.84
CA GLY A 333 -16.18 24.84 13.84
C GLY A 333 -14.83 25.42 13.39
N GLY A 334 -14.46 25.23 12.11
CA GLY A 334 -13.15 25.57 11.57
C GLY A 334 -12.21 24.36 11.54
N GLY A 335 -10.92 24.61 11.74
CA GLY A 335 -9.93 23.53 11.72
C GLY A 335 -8.50 24.03 11.87
N CYS A 336 -7.56 23.17 11.49
CA CYS A 336 -6.14 23.45 11.47
C CYS A 336 -5.49 22.83 10.23
N VAL A 337 -4.51 23.53 9.64
CA VAL A 337 -3.72 23.03 8.51
C VAL A 337 -2.24 23.27 8.78
N ALA A 338 -1.45 22.21 8.63
CA ALA A 338 0.00 22.15 8.75
C ALA A 338 0.53 22.63 10.13
N ASN A 339 -0.10 22.25 11.25
CA ASN A 339 0.40 22.57 12.59
C ASN A 339 0.46 21.37 13.55
N TYR A 340 1.63 20.76 13.62
CA TYR A 340 1.96 19.67 14.56
C TYR A 340 1.86 20.02 16.06
N SER A 341 1.79 21.31 16.41
CA SER A 341 1.76 21.74 17.82
C SER A 341 0.35 21.91 18.38
N GLU A 342 -0.68 21.72 17.57
CA GLU A 342 -2.08 22.03 17.90
C GLU A 342 -2.53 21.34 19.19
N TYR A 343 -2.45 20.02 19.27
CA TYR A 343 -3.02 19.29 20.41
C TYR A 343 -2.11 19.32 21.65
N ARG A 344 -0.82 19.00 21.49
CA ARG A 344 0.11 18.88 22.63
C ARG A 344 0.40 20.24 23.28
N TYR A 345 0.60 21.28 22.48
CA TYR A 345 1.15 22.55 22.96
C TYR A 345 0.13 23.68 23.01
N ARG A 346 -0.81 23.74 22.05
CA ARG A 346 -1.86 24.78 22.07
C ARG A 346 -3.05 24.36 22.95
N TRP A 347 -3.57 23.14 22.78
CA TRP A 347 -4.66 22.64 23.63
C TRP A 347 -4.15 22.12 24.99
N GLY A 348 -2.84 21.92 25.12
CA GLY A 348 -2.22 21.43 26.36
C GLY A 348 -2.55 19.95 26.66
N LYS A 349 -2.96 19.18 25.65
CA LYS A 349 -3.32 17.76 25.81
C LYS A 349 -2.10 16.95 26.28
N ILE A 350 -2.30 16.04 27.23
CA ILE A 350 -1.26 15.09 27.64
C ILE A 350 -1.39 13.88 26.73
N ILE A 351 -0.44 13.66 25.82
CA ILE A 351 -0.52 12.64 24.77
C ILE A 351 0.47 11.52 25.06
N SER A 352 0.01 10.28 24.99
CA SER A 352 0.80 9.09 25.31
C SER A 352 1.66 8.63 24.13
N ALA A 353 1.05 8.35 22.99
CA ALA A 353 1.68 8.00 21.72
C ALA A 353 0.67 8.26 20.59
N LEU A 354 1.18 8.45 19.38
CA LEU A 354 0.38 8.70 18.19
C LEU A 354 0.82 7.77 17.08
N PHE A 355 -0.13 7.27 16.31
CA PHE A 355 0.16 6.43 15.15
C PHE A 355 -0.74 6.78 13.97
N ALA A 356 -0.27 6.45 12.78
CA ALA A 356 -1.03 6.54 11.54
C ALA A 356 -1.45 5.15 11.07
N TRP A 357 -2.63 5.05 10.46
CA TRP A 357 -3.15 3.82 9.88
C TRP A 357 -2.71 3.63 8.44
N ASN A 358 -2.29 2.43 8.09
CA ASN A 358 -2.24 1.98 6.72
C ASN A 358 -3.49 1.14 6.41
N GLY A 359 -3.89 1.09 5.14
CA GLY A 359 -5.11 0.38 4.74
C GLY A 359 -5.06 -1.15 4.96
N ASP A 360 -3.86 -1.72 5.14
CA ASP A 360 -3.64 -3.13 5.49
C ASP A 360 -3.79 -3.40 7.00
N SER A 361 -4.39 -2.48 7.77
CA SER A 361 -4.39 -2.49 9.24
C SER A 361 -3.03 -2.34 9.91
N SER A 362 -1.94 -2.10 9.19
CA SER A 362 -0.69 -1.78 9.85
C SER A 362 -0.72 -0.38 10.42
N ILE A 363 0.12 -0.13 11.44
CA ILE A 363 0.30 1.20 12.01
C ILE A 363 1.76 1.59 12.01
N TYR A 364 2.03 2.89 11.97
CA TYR A 364 3.38 3.42 12.19
C TYR A 364 3.36 4.62 13.14
N ASP A 365 4.40 4.71 13.97
CA ASP A 365 4.54 5.72 15.01
C ASP A 365 4.79 7.12 14.41
N VAL A 366 3.89 8.06 14.68
CA VAL A 366 4.01 9.47 14.27
C VAL A 366 4.22 10.41 15.46
N THR A 367 4.34 9.87 16.68
CA THR A 367 4.59 10.64 17.91
C THR A 367 5.74 11.64 17.77
N PRO A 368 6.87 11.32 17.09
CA PRO A 368 7.96 12.28 16.92
C PRO A 368 7.62 13.57 16.16
N LYS A 369 6.57 13.56 15.33
CA LYS A 369 6.09 14.74 14.59
C LYS A 369 5.39 15.73 15.52
N TYR A 370 4.55 15.23 16.44
CA TYR A 370 3.67 16.05 17.28
C TYR A 370 4.23 16.36 18.69
N ILE A 371 5.08 15.49 19.23
CA ILE A 371 5.69 15.70 20.56
C ILE A 371 7.17 15.98 20.37
N LYS A 372 7.67 17.14 20.80
CA LYS A 372 9.10 17.53 20.68
C LYS A 372 10.00 16.56 21.44
N ALA A 373 11.25 16.39 20.98
CA ALA A 373 12.25 15.50 21.60
C ALA A 373 12.47 15.73 23.11
N LYS A 374 12.27 16.96 23.60
CA LYS A 374 12.38 17.27 25.02
C LYS A 374 11.24 16.67 25.87
N ASP A 375 10.08 16.42 25.27
CA ASP A 375 8.83 16.01 25.91
C ASP A 375 8.45 14.54 25.61
N ARG A 376 9.36 13.76 25.00
CA ARG A 376 9.17 12.34 24.68
C ARG A 376 10.38 11.49 25.08
N VAL A 377 10.16 10.19 25.20
CA VAL A 377 11.16 9.15 25.49
C VAL A 377 11.14 8.10 24.40
N LYS A 378 12.33 7.64 23.97
CA LYS A 378 12.46 6.47 23.11
C LYS A 378 12.54 5.20 23.97
N LEU A 379 11.55 4.31 23.85
CA LEU A 379 11.50 3.03 24.53
C LEU A 379 11.88 1.91 23.57
N THR A 380 12.88 1.10 23.93
CA THR A 380 13.22 -0.15 23.25
C THR A 380 12.81 -1.33 24.12
N VAL A 381 11.95 -2.20 23.59
CA VAL A 381 11.56 -3.45 24.23
C VAL A 381 12.31 -4.60 23.58
N GLU A 382 12.98 -5.42 24.39
CA GLU A 382 13.72 -6.60 23.98
C GLU A 382 13.08 -7.84 24.59
N VAL A 383 12.66 -8.78 23.74
CA VAL A 383 12.03 -10.04 24.14
C VAL A 383 12.97 -11.19 23.79
N ARG A 384 13.35 -11.95 24.81
CA ARG A 384 14.22 -13.12 24.68
C ARG A 384 13.54 -14.38 25.22
N ASP A 385 14.01 -15.54 24.80
CA ASP A 385 13.58 -16.82 25.33
C ASP A 385 14.33 -17.20 26.63
N LEU A 386 14.02 -18.36 27.23
CA LEU A 386 14.66 -18.84 28.46
C LEU A 386 16.17 -19.09 28.30
N PHE A 387 16.63 -19.29 27.08
CA PHE A 387 18.04 -19.50 26.73
C PHE A 387 18.72 -18.19 26.30
N GLY A 388 18.02 -17.06 26.40
CA GLY A 388 18.52 -15.75 26.03
C GLY A 388 18.57 -15.49 24.53
N LYS A 389 17.90 -16.29 23.69
CA LYS A 389 17.80 -16.02 22.24
C LYS A 389 16.68 -15.03 21.93
N PRO A 390 16.79 -14.24 20.86
CA PRO A 390 15.70 -13.37 20.39
C PRO A 390 14.37 -14.09 20.13
N VAL A 391 13.24 -13.47 20.52
CA VAL A 391 11.89 -13.95 20.17
C VAL A 391 11.32 -13.10 19.03
N ASP A 392 11.19 -13.72 17.87
CA ASP A 392 10.66 -13.14 16.64
C ASP A 392 9.12 -13.05 16.64
N GLY A 393 8.57 -11.87 16.33
CA GLY A 393 7.15 -11.63 16.14
C GLY A 393 6.26 -11.65 17.40
N ALA A 394 6.81 -11.29 18.57
CA ALA A 394 6.03 -11.06 19.78
C ALA A 394 5.34 -9.69 19.74
N CYS A 395 4.04 -9.64 20.06
CA CYS A 395 3.30 -8.38 20.14
C CYS A 395 3.61 -7.67 21.46
N VAL A 396 3.90 -6.37 21.38
CA VAL A 396 4.14 -5.48 22.50
C VAL A 396 3.13 -4.34 22.44
N MET A 397 2.26 -4.25 23.44
CA MET A 397 1.25 -3.21 23.57
C MET A 397 1.61 -2.24 24.70
N ILE A 398 1.40 -0.96 24.46
CA ILE A 398 1.64 0.12 25.42
C ILE A 398 0.30 0.72 25.83
N PHE A 399 0.10 0.85 27.13
CA PHE A 399 -1.11 1.44 27.70
C PHE A 399 -0.75 2.66 28.56
N GLY A 400 -1.25 3.84 28.17
CA GLY A 400 -1.20 5.07 28.96
C GLY A 400 -2.28 5.09 30.05
N SER A 401 -2.00 5.75 31.17
CA SER A 401 -2.83 5.74 32.39
C SER A 401 -3.69 6.99 32.60
N TRP A 402 -3.85 7.86 31.60
CA TRP A 402 -4.54 9.14 31.79
C TRP A 402 -5.98 9.01 32.32
N LYS A 403 -6.79 8.07 31.81
CA LYS A 403 -8.13 7.77 32.35
C LYS A 403 -8.11 7.06 33.72
N ALA A 404 -6.95 6.58 34.16
CA ALA A 404 -6.81 5.77 35.37
C ALA A 404 -6.85 6.65 36.62
N ASN A 405 -6.35 7.89 36.56
CA ASN A 405 -6.38 8.82 37.68
C ASN A 405 -7.80 9.34 37.97
N ASN A 406 -8.57 9.71 36.94
CA ASN A 406 -9.97 10.11 37.11
C ASN A 406 -10.83 8.95 37.69
N PHE A 407 -10.55 7.71 37.29
CA PHE A 407 -11.19 6.53 37.87
C PHE A 407 -10.73 6.24 39.31
N LYS A 408 -9.43 6.35 39.60
CA LYS A 408 -8.89 6.27 40.98
C LYS A 408 -9.54 7.29 41.89
N ASP A 409 -9.67 8.54 41.44
CA ASP A 409 -10.28 9.60 42.23
C ASP A 409 -11.76 9.30 42.49
N ARG A 410 -12.48 8.75 41.50
CA ARG A 410 -13.85 8.25 41.69
C ARG A 410 -13.94 7.08 42.67
N LEU A 411 -13.03 6.10 42.61
CA LEU A 411 -12.99 4.96 43.54
C LEU A 411 -12.62 5.40 44.96
N TRP A 412 -11.60 6.24 45.09
CA TRP A 412 -11.16 6.83 46.35
C TRP A 412 -12.30 7.62 46.99
N SER A 413 -12.99 8.45 46.21
CA SER A 413 -14.19 9.16 46.68
C SER A 413 -15.31 8.22 47.12
N LYS A 414 -15.59 7.16 46.35
CA LYS A 414 -16.69 6.23 46.62
C LYS A 414 -16.47 5.36 47.86
N TYR A 415 -15.24 4.89 48.08
CA TYR A 415 -14.93 3.91 49.12
C TYR A 415 -14.14 4.49 50.29
N VAL A 416 -13.12 5.30 50.03
CA VAL A 416 -12.19 5.80 51.05
C VAL A 416 -12.72 7.10 51.67
N ASP A 417 -13.13 8.09 50.85
CA ASP A 417 -13.66 9.37 51.37
C ASP A 417 -14.96 9.15 52.14
N LYS A 418 -15.82 8.25 51.64
CA LYS A 418 -17.08 7.91 52.29
C LYS A 418 -16.88 7.25 53.67
N LEU A 419 -15.80 6.48 53.86
CA LEU A 419 -15.44 5.92 55.16
C LEU A 419 -14.73 6.95 56.04
N TRP A 420 -13.82 7.74 55.46
CA TRP A 420 -13.11 8.82 56.16
C TRP A 420 -14.09 9.84 56.76
N GLN A 421 -15.10 10.27 56.01
CA GLN A 421 -16.12 11.22 56.48
C GLN A 421 -17.00 10.68 57.62
N LYS A 422 -17.08 9.36 57.81
CA LYS A 422 -17.80 8.75 58.94
C LYS A 422 -16.99 8.71 60.24
N MET A 423 -15.72 9.07 60.20
CA MET A 423 -14.85 9.07 61.39
C MET A 423 -15.09 10.31 62.28
N PRO A 424 -14.98 10.17 63.61
CA PRO A 424 -15.06 11.29 64.55
C PRO A 424 -14.11 12.43 64.18
N GLU A 425 -14.56 13.67 64.36
CA GLU A 425 -13.84 14.88 63.92
C GLU A 425 -12.44 15.03 64.54
N GLN A 426 -12.29 14.61 65.81
CA GLN A 426 -11.01 14.60 66.53
C GLN A 426 -9.97 13.66 65.88
N ILE A 427 -10.41 12.55 65.27
CA ILE A 427 -9.53 11.61 64.58
C ILE A 427 -9.15 12.14 63.20
N ARG A 428 -10.12 12.74 62.48
CA ARG A 428 -9.87 13.36 61.18
C ARG A 428 -8.85 14.49 61.30
N GLN A 429 -9.00 15.40 62.26
CA GLN A 429 -8.04 16.49 62.49
C GLN A 429 -6.63 15.97 62.80
N LYS A 430 -6.50 14.93 63.63
CA LYS A 430 -5.20 14.37 64.02
C LYS A 430 -4.46 13.67 62.89
N TRP A 431 -5.18 13.11 61.91
CA TRP A 431 -4.61 12.27 60.86
C TRP A 431 -4.79 12.83 59.43
N GLN A 432 -5.26 14.07 59.31
CA GLN A 432 -5.55 14.70 58.02
C GLN A 432 -4.32 14.76 57.12
N GLU A 433 -3.17 15.21 57.63
CA GLU A 433 -1.92 15.25 56.87
C GLU A 433 -1.52 13.87 56.33
N LYS A 434 -1.63 12.82 57.15
CA LYS A 434 -1.32 11.45 56.73
C LYS A 434 -2.33 10.91 55.72
N TYR A 435 -3.61 11.27 55.84
CA TYR A 435 -4.62 10.92 54.85
C TYR A 435 -4.35 11.63 53.51
N ASP A 436 -3.93 12.90 53.53
CA ASP A 436 -3.58 13.66 52.33
C ASP A 436 -2.30 13.11 51.69
N GLU A 437 -1.30 12.72 52.49
CA GLU A 437 -0.13 11.97 52.01
C GLU A 437 -0.51 10.61 51.41
N LEU A 438 -1.44 9.87 52.02
CA LEU A 438 -1.90 8.58 51.50
C LEU A 438 -2.69 8.73 50.20
N LYS A 439 -3.54 9.76 50.10
CA LYS A 439 -4.31 10.11 48.90
C LYS A 439 -3.38 10.48 47.77
N LYS A 440 -2.38 11.32 48.06
CA LYS A 440 -1.32 11.69 47.12
C LYS A 440 -0.50 10.47 46.68
N PHE A 441 -0.09 9.61 47.61
CA PHE A 441 0.60 8.36 47.32
C PHE A 441 -0.25 7.43 46.45
N TYR A 442 -1.55 7.26 46.75
CA TYR A 442 -2.47 6.43 45.99
C TYR A 442 -2.67 6.96 44.55
N HIS A 443 -2.86 8.27 44.42
CA HIS A 443 -3.02 8.95 43.14
C HIS A 443 -1.73 8.83 42.28
N GLU A 444 -0.56 9.10 42.87
CA GLU A 444 0.73 9.19 42.17
C GLU A 444 1.46 7.86 41.97
N ARG A 445 1.33 6.89 42.90
CA ARG A 445 2.21 5.69 42.92
C ARG A 445 1.51 4.36 42.67
N ILE A 446 0.20 4.27 42.82
CA ILE A 446 -0.54 3.03 42.53
C ILE A 446 -1.05 3.10 41.10
N PRO A 447 -0.67 2.19 40.17
CA PRO A 447 -1.22 2.16 38.82
C PRO A 447 -2.73 1.94 38.87
N GLY A 448 -3.51 2.76 38.17
CA GLY A 448 -4.95 2.58 38.14
C GLY A 448 -5.28 1.44 37.19
N PHE A 449 -6.00 0.43 37.67
CA PHE A 449 -6.59 -0.59 36.81
C PHE A 449 -7.92 -0.06 36.28
N ILE A 450 -8.00 0.23 34.99
CA ILE A 450 -9.26 0.52 34.30
C ILE A 450 -9.77 -0.80 33.71
N PRO A 451 -11.06 -1.14 33.84
CA PRO A 451 -11.64 -2.35 33.23
C PRO A 451 -11.70 -2.36 31.69
N TRP A 452 -11.40 -1.23 31.04
CA TRP A 452 -11.44 -1.06 29.58
C TRP A 452 -10.12 -0.45 29.13
N ILE A 453 -9.19 -1.28 28.66
CA ILE A 453 -7.82 -0.86 28.36
C ILE A 453 -7.68 -0.66 26.84
N LEU A 454 -7.86 0.57 26.35
CA LEU A 454 -7.51 0.92 24.96
C LEU A 454 -5.98 1.08 24.86
N PRO A 455 -5.29 0.42 23.92
CA PRO A 455 -3.86 0.62 23.73
C PRO A 455 -3.57 2.04 23.23
N SER A 456 -2.51 2.65 23.76
CA SER A 456 -1.96 3.89 23.21
C SER A 456 -1.27 3.63 21.87
N ILE A 457 -0.51 2.53 21.78
CA ILE A 457 0.20 2.08 20.58
C ILE A 457 0.65 0.62 20.77
N TRP A 458 0.91 -0.10 19.68
CA TRP A 458 1.50 -1.45 19.72
C TRP A 458 2.51 -1.64 18.58
N ASN A 459 3.37 -2.64 18.72
CA ASN A 459 4.34 -3.03 17.71
C ASN A 459 4.75 -4.50 17.92
N TYR A 460 5.40 -5.10 16.93
CA TYR A 460 5.89 -6.47 16.97
C TYR A 460 7.41 -6.52 16.99
N THR A 461 7.99 -7.49 17.71
CA THR A 461 9.44 -7.69 17.71
C THR A 461 9.93 -8.21 16.36
N ASN A 462 11.03 -7.64 15.86
CA ASN A 462 11.74 -8.14 14.68
C ASN A 462 12.53 -9.43 14.98
N VAL A 463 13.30 -9.92 14.00
CA VAL A 463 14.16 -11.12 14.12
C VAL A 463 15.21 -11.05 15.25
N ASP A 464 15.58 -9.84 15.68
CA ASP A 464 16.47 -9.59 16.83
C ASP A 464 15.72 -9.53 18.17
N GLY A 465 14.40 -9.77 18.16
CA GLY A 465 13.56 -9.78 19.33
C GLY A 465 13.33 -8.38 19.88
N LYS A 466 13.38 -7.34 19.04
CA LYS A 466 13.28 -5.94 19.48
C LYS A 466 12.18 -5.19 18.76
N CYS A 467 11.54 -4.27 19.46
CA CYS A 467 10.70 -3.23 18.87
C CYS A 467 10.90 -1.90 19.62
N ASN A 468 10.47 -0.79 19.01
CA ASN A 468 10.68 0.56 19.53
C ASN A 468 9.38 1.35 19.54
N PHE A 469 9.30 2.29 20.49
CA PHE A 469 8.18 3.22 20.67
C PHE A 469 8.70 4.61 21.04
N ASN A 470 8.00 5.66 20.61
CA ASN A 470 8.16 7.00 21.16
C ASN A 470 6.97 7.30 22.09
N LEU A 471 7.27 7.65 23.34
CA LEU A 471 6.26 7.86 24.38
C LEU A 471 6.33 9.27 24.94
N GLY A 472 5.21 9.95 25.06
CA GLY A 472 5.10 11.27 25.69
C GLY A 472 5.42 11.26 27.19
N LEU A 473 5.93 12.37 27.70
CA LEU A 473 6.08 12.56 29.14
C LEU A 473 4.74 12.94 29.79
N GLY A 474 4.58 12.60 31.07
CA GLY A 474 3.39 12.93 31.87
C GLY A 474 2.45 11.75 32.12
N HIS A 475 2.82 10.54 31.67
CA HIS A 475 2.08 9.30 31.87
C HIS A 475 2.87 8.27 32.68
N SER A 476 2.15 7.41 33.41
CA SER A 476 2.64 6.07 33.72
C SER A 476 2.17 5.08 32.65
N TYR A 477 3.03 4.14 32.29
CA TYR A 477 2.75 3.19 31.21
C TYR A 477 2.75 1.77 31.73
N THR A 478 1.84 0.95 31.21
CA THR A 478 1.90 -0.51 31.35
C THR A 478 2.26 -1.10 29.99
N ILE A 479 3.34 -1.88 29.96
CA ILE A 479 3.77 -2.61 28.75
C ILE A 479 3.29 -4.04 28.89
N VAL A 480 2.63 -4.58 27.88
CA VAL A 480 2.18 -5.97 27.82
C VAL A 480 2.83 -6.65 26.63
N VAL A 481 3.44 -7.82 26.87
CA VAL A 481 4.05 -8.67 25.83
C VAL A 481 3.33 -10.01 25.77
N TYR A 482 2.95 -10.43 24.56
CA TYR A 482 2.41 -11.76 24.30
C TYR A 482 2.84 -12.29 22.94
N LYS A 483 2.70 -13.61 22.75
CA LYS A 483 3.23 -14.33 21.59
C LYS A 483 2.14 -14.99 20.76
N ASP A 484 1.17 -15.65 21.38
CA ASP A 484 0.15 -16.43 20.68
C ASP A 484 -1.19 -15.70 20.61
N GLU A 485 -2.00 -16.02 19.58
CA GLU A 485 -3.19 -15.28 19.14
C GLU A 485 -4.41 -15.31 20.09
N PHE A 486 -4.32 -15.91 21.28
CA PHE A 486 -5.46 -16.00 22.19
C PHE A 486 -5.48 -14.85 23.19
N PHE A 487 -6.02 -13.71 22.73
CA PHE A 487 -6.70 -12.76 23.61
C PHE A 487 -8.20 -12.87 23.30
N TYR A 488 -8.94 -13.51 24.20
CA TYR A 488 -10.40 -13.44 24.25
C TYR A 488 -10.73 -12.61 25.49
N ILE A 489 -11.32 -11.42 25.32
CA ILE A 489 -11.95 -10.71 26.45
C ILE A 489 -13.37 -11.25 26.58
N GLY A 490 -13.45 -12.47 27.10
CA GLY A 490 -14.67 -13.07 27.63
C GLY A 490 -14.27 -13.97 28.79
N PRO A 491 -15.19 -14.29 29.71
CA PRO A 491 -14.84 -14.50 31.10
C PRO A 491 -13.97 -15.73 31.42
N TYR A 492 -13.75 -16.68 30.50
CA TYR A 492 -12.93 -17.87 30.79
C TYR A 492 -12.30 -18.47 29.53
N SER A 493 -11.03 -18.16 29.24
CA SER A 493 -10.05 -19.13 28.67
C SER A 493 -8.68 -18.48 28.45
N ILE A 494 -7.68 -18.89 29.25
CA ILE A 494 -6.26 -18.59 29.02
C ILE A 494 -5.67 -19.80 28.26
N GLY A 495 -5.15 -19.57 27.05
CA GLY A 495 -4.50 -20.60 26.25
C GLY A 495 -3.23 -21.16 26.92
N LYS A 496 -2.98 -22.46 26.74
CA LYS A 496 -1.97 -23.29 27.45
C LYS A 496 -0.48 -22.91 27.23
N SER A 497 -0.15 -21.84 26.49
CA SER A 497 1.22 -21.36 26.19
C SER A 497 1.45 -19.88 26.54
N ASN A 498 0.43 -19.18 27.05
CA ASN A 498 0.44 -17.72 27.15
C ASN A 498 1.27 -17.20 28.33
N ALA A 499 2.57 -16.97 28.12
CA ALA A 499 3.36 -16.13 29.02
C ALA A 499 3.06 -14.65 28.77
N ILE A 500 1.90 -14.18 29.21
CA ILE A 500 1.63 -12.74 29.29
C ILE A 500 2.58 -12.17 30.34
N ARG A 501 3.43 -11.24 29.93
CA ARG A 501 4.25 -10.46 30.87
C ARG A 501 3.90 -9.00 30.76
N TYR A 502 3.81 -8.35 31.92
CA TYR A 502 3.60 -6.92 31.97
C TYR A 502 4.60 -6.23 32.90
N LYS A 503 4.87 -4.95 32.61
CA LYS A 503 5.72 -4.12 33.46
C LYS A 503 5.17 -2.68 33.50
N PRO A 504 4.81 -2.16 34.69
CA PRO A 504 4.52 -0.75 34.84
C PRO A 504 5.82 0.07 34.86
N ILE A 505 5.81 1.24 34.22
CA ILE A 505 6.92 2.19 34.23
C ILE A 505 6.41 3.61 34.45
N ILE A 506 7.26 4.44 35.06
CA ILE A 506 7.04 5.88 35.22
C ILE A 506 8.19 6.59 34.52
N LEU A 507 7.87 7.46 33.56
CA LEU A 507 8.87 8.23 32.85
C LEU A 507 9.12 9.55 33.58
N THR A 508 10.38 9.82 33.91
CA THR A 508 10.78 11.11 34.48
C THR A 508 11.22 12.05 33.37
N ASN A 509 11.16 13.37 33.61
CA ASN A 509 11.58 14.37 32.61
C ASN A 509 13.08 14.27 32.21
N ARG A 510 13.88 13.51 32.97
CA ARG A 510 15.30 13.26 32.67
C ARG A 510 15.53 12.04 31.78
N THR A 511 14.56 11.13 31.69
CA THR A 511 14.69 9.90 30.89
C THR A 511 14.55 10.28 29.41
N LYS A 512 15.58 10.03 28.59
CA LYS A 512 15.54 10.24 27.13
C LYS A 512 15.40 8.95 26.36
N GLU A 513 16.03 7.89 26.85
CA GLU A 513 15.92 6.55 26.32
C GLU A 513 15.70 5.55 27.46
N MET A 514 14.94 4.49 27.19
CA MET A 514 14.72 3.40 28.14
C MET A 514 14.76 2.07 27.41
N LYS A 515 15.44 1.09 27.99
CA LYS A 515 15.48 -0.28 27.47
C LYS A 515 14.87 -1.25 28.48
N ILE A 516 13.95 -2.10 28.03
CA ILE A 516 13.27 -3.08 28.89
C ILE A 516 13.38 -4.46 28.27
N LYS A 517 13.70 -5.45 29.11
CA LYS A 517 13.85 -6.84 28.69
C LYS A 517 12.73 -7.71 29.27
N PHE A 518 12.12 -8.55 28.43
CA PHE A 518 11.19 -9.62 28.78
C PHE A 518 11.79 -10.98 28.42
N VAL A 519 11.43 -12.01 29.19
CA VAL A 519 11.87 -13.40 28.97
C VAL A 519 10.66 -14.32 28.81
N LEU A 520 10.47 -14.96 27.66
CA LEU A 520 9.35 -15.88 27.40
C LEU A 520 9.82 -17.35 27.43
N PRO A 521 8.94 -18.32 27.78
CA PRO A 521 9.24 -19.75 27.77
C PRO A 521 9.24 -20.32 26.35
N ASP A 522 10.11 -19.78 25.48
CA ASP A 522 10.28 -20.23 24.10
C ASP A 522 11.56 -21.06 23.94
N PHE A 523 11.63 -21.81 22.83
CA PHE A 523 12.83 -22.55 22.43
C PHE A 523 13.11 -22.29 20.96
N LYS A 524 14.20 -21.56 20.67
CA LYS A 524 14.71 -21.44 19.29
C LYS A 524 15.77 -22.51 19.05
N GLN A 525 15.56 -23.39 18.08
CA GLN A 525 16.55 -24.38 17.65
C GLN A 525 17.77 -23.69 17.02
N ARG A 526 18.97 -24.25 17.20
CA ARG A 526 20.21 -23.77 16.57
C ARG A 526 20.58 -24.74 15.46
N LEU A 527 21.17 -24.23 14.38
CA LEU A 527 21.91 -25.05 13.43
C LEU A 527 23.13 -25.68 14.11
N ASN A 528 23.59 -26.82 13.59
CA ASN A 528 24.74 -27.58 14.09
C ASN A 528 25.95 -27.39 13.15
N GLU A 529 26.26 -26.13 12.82
CA GLU A 529 27.33 -25.78 11.89
C GLU A 529 28.73 -25.87 12.53
N ASN A 530 29.73 -26.26 11.73
CA ASN A 530 31.15 -26.12 12.02
C ASN A 530 31.83 -25.35 10.88
N VAL A 531 32.35 -24.16 11.18
CA VAL A 531 32.92 -23.26 10.16
C VAL A 531 34.39 -23.60 9.92
N LEU A 532 34.71 -23.98 8.69
CA LEU A 532 36.05 -24.22 8.18
C LEU A 532 36.60 -22.99 7.48
N SER A 533 37.92 -22.96 7.26
CA SER A 533 38.56 -21.92 6.45
C SER A 533 38.20 -22.13 4.98
N SER A 534 37.74 -21.07 4.31
CA SER A 534 37.46 -21.13 2.88
C SER A 534 38.75 -21.40 2.07
N PRO A 535 38.66 -22.12 0.95
CA PRO A 535 39.80 -22.28 0.04
C PRO A 535 40.33 -20.92 -0.43
N SER A 536 41.66 -20.76 -0.47
CA SER A 536 42.31 -19.52 -0.95
C SER A 536 42.45 -19.45 -2.48
N ASN A 537 42.09 -20.53 -3.18
CA ASN A 537 42.22 -20.77 -4.62
C ASN A 537 41.21 -21.87 -4.98
N GLY A 538 40.67 -21.83 -6.19
CA GLY A 538 39.94 -22.94 -6.80
C GLY A 538 39.80 -22.75 -8.31
N LYS A 539 39.37 -23.80 -9.02
CA LYS A 539 39.04 -23.76 -10.46
C LYS A 539 37.95 -22.75 -10.80
N TYR A 540 37.03 -22.52 -9.87
CA TYR A 540 35.91 -21.60 -9.99
C TYR A 540 35.98 -20.53 -8.90
N SER A 541 35.56 -19.32 -9.25
CA SER A 541 35.44 -18.19 -8.34
C SER A 541 34.04 -17.61 -8.42
N PHE A 542 33.48 -17.23 -7.28
CA PHE A 542 32.14 -16.69 -7.16
C PHE A 542 32.17 -15.37 -6.38
N SER A 543 31.37 -14.41 -6.82
CA SER A 543 31.08 -13.18 -6.10
C SER A 543 29.59 -13.09 -5.88
N ILE A 544 29.15 -13.13 -4.62
CA ILE A 544 27.74 -13.08 -4.26
C ILE A 544 27.44 -11.84 -3.42
N ASN A 545 26.47 -11.06 -3.87
CA ASN A 545 25.86 -9.99 -3.11
C ASN A 545 24.42 -10.39 -2.76
N PHE A 546 24.01 -10.24 -1.52
CA PHE A 546 22.62 -10.46 -1.15
C PHE A 546 22.08 -9.42 -0.19
N LYS A 547 20.76 -9.23 -0.22
CA LYS A 547 20.01 -8.36 0.69
C LYS A 547 18.68 -8.98 1.08
N CYS A 548 18.34 -8.90 2.36
CA CYS A 548 17.14 -9.44 2.94
C CYS A 548 16.16 -8.34 3.33
N TYR A 549 14.89 -8.55 3.03
CA TYR A 549 13.78 -7.73 3.49
C TYR A 549 12.80 -8.62 4.25
N GLY A 550 12.52 -8.31 5.51
CA GLY A 550 11.67 -9.11 6.38
C GLY A 550 10.20 -8.74 6.22
N TYR A 551 9.32 -9.74 6.28
CA TYR A 551 7.88 -9.54 6.30
C TYR A 551 7.24 -10.45 7.34
N GLN A 552 6.50 -9.87 8.28
CA GLN A 552 5.80 -10.61 9.32
C GLN A 552 4.31 -10.57 9.10
N LYS A 553 3.64 -11.73 9.17
CA LYS A 553 2.19 -11.77 9.31
C LYS A 553 1.85 -11.29 10.72
N GLN A 554 1.21 -10.14 10.85
CA GLN A 554 0.76 -9.60 12.14
C GLN A 554 -0.75 -9.42 12.12
N ARG A 555 -1.33 -9.44 13.32
CA ARG A 555 -2.74 -9.17 13.55
C ARG A 555 -2.84 -7.81 14.19
N ASN A 556 -3.65 -6.93 13.64
CA ASN A 556 -3.92 -5.70 14.34
C ASN A 556 -4.80 -5.98 15.59
N PRO A 557 -4.38 -5.59 16.80
CA PRO A 557 -5.13 -5.85 18.04
C PRO A 557 -6.48 -5.12 18.14
N TRP A 558 -6.72 -4.11 17.30
CA TRP A 558 -7.93 -3.28 17.29
C TRP A 558 -9.04 -3.88 16.43
N ASP A 559 -8.78 -4.11 15.15
CA ASP A 559 -9.77 -4.55 14.15
C ASP A 559 -9.66 -6.04 13.80
N TRP A 560 -8.69 -6.76 14.37
CA TRP A 560 -8.47 -8.20 14.21
C TRP A 560 -8.15 -8.63 12.78
N LYS A 561 -7.73 -7.69 11.93
CA LYS A 561 -7.33 -7.97 10.56
C LYS A 561 -5.88 -8.45 10.48
N PHE A 562 -5.60 -9.30 9.50
CA PHE A 562 -4.27 -9.86 9.27
C PHE A 562 -3.65 -9.32 8.00
N ALA A 563 -2.42 -8.82 8.11
CA ALA A 563 -1.64 -8.38 6.96
C ALA A 563 -0.14 -8.70 7.11
N MET A 564 0.59 -8.45 6.03
CA MET A 564 2.03 -8.66 5.93
C MET A 564 2.77 -7.35 6.13
N HIS A 565 3.44 -7.24 7.27
CA HIS A 565 4.10 -6.01 7.69
C HIS A 565 5.60 -6.07 7.40
N PRO A 566 6.16 -5.03 6.77
CA PRO A 566 7.61 -4.92 6.61
C PRO A 566 8.32 -4.90 7.98
N THR A 567 9.44 -5.60 8.07
CA THR A 567 10.33 -5.62 9.24
C THR A 567 11.76 -5.89 8.81
N ASP A 568 12.70 -5.89 9.76
CA ASP A 568 14.08 -6.28 9.49
C ASP A 568 14.15 -7.78 9.16
N GLY A 569 14.75 -8.12 8.02
CA GLY A 569 15.02 -9.50 7.61
C GLY A 569 16.49 -9.86 7.86
N LYS A 570 16.74 -11.04 8.44
CA LYS A 570 18.08 -11.64 8.49
C LYS A 570 17.98 -13.11 8.11
N ILE A 571 19.02 -13.60 7.47
CA ILE A 571 19.11 -14.98 7.00
C ILE A 571 20.39 -15.62 7.50
N ASN A 572 20.37 -16.94 7.73
CA ASN A 572 21.61 -17.70 7.87
C ASN A 572 22.13 -18.03 6.47
N PHE A 573 23.28 -17.48 6.12
CA PHE A 573 24.00 -17.74 4.88
C PHE A 573 25.18 -18.67 5.17
N PHE A 574 25.32 -19.74 4.40
CA PHE A 574 26.49 -20.62 4.47
C PHE A 574 26.74 -21.37 3.17
N ILE A 575 27.98 -21.81 2.97
CA ILE A 575 28.42 -22.54 1.77
C ILE A 575 28.90 -23.94 2.16
N VAL A 576 28.41 -24.97 1.49
CA VAL A 576 28.69 -26.38 1.77
C VAL A 576 28.92 -27.17 0.48
N ASP A 577 29.65 -28.29 0.58
CA ASP A 577 29.70 -29.31 -0.48
C ASP A 577 28.45 -30.22 -0.44
N GLY A 578 28.27 -31.08 -1.44
CA GLY A 578 27.10 -31.97 -1.53
C GLY A 578 26.94 -32.92 -0.33
N LYS A 579 28.03 -33.44 0.24
CA LYS A 579 27.94 -34.32 1.43
C LYS A 579 27.45 -33.57 2.66
N ASN A 580 27.94 -32.35 2.87
CA ASN A 580 27.54 -31.51 3.99
C ASN A 580 26.15 -30.89 3.78
N PHE A 581 25.73 -30.66 2.54
CA PHE A 581 24.36 -30.30 2.22
C PHE A 581 23.37 -31.37 2.67
N GLU A 582 23.64 -32.66 2.39
CA GLU A 582 22.80 -33.77 2.86
C GLU A 582 22.75 -33.89 4.38
N ARG A 583 23.88 -33.68 5.07
CA ARG A 583 23.93 -33.64 6.54
C ARG A 583 23.09 -32.48 7.09
N TYR A 584 23.18 -31.32 6.46
CA TYR A 584 22.36 -30.15 6.78
C TYR A 584 20.86 -30.47 6.65
N LYS A 585 20.42 -31.05 5.51
CA LYS A 585 19.01 -31.41 5.30
C LYS A 585 18.48 -32.42 6.32
N LYS A 586 19.35 -33.28 6.88
CA LYS A 586 19.02 -34.24 7.96
C LYS A 586 19.05 -33.63 9.36
N GLY A 587 19.45 -32.37 9.51
CA GLY A 587 19.62 -31.70 10.81
C GLY A 587 20.84 -32.19 11.60
N GLU A 588 21.76 -32.89 10.95
CA GLU A 588 22.99 -33.39 11.54
C GLU A 588 24.04 -32.28 11.69
N LYS A 589 25.14 -32.57 12.37
CA LYS A 589 26.31 -31.68 12.36
C LYS A 589 26.92 -31.66 10.95
N PHE A 590 27.23 -30.49 10.42
CA PHE A 590 27.81 -30.31 9.08
C PHE A 590 28.93 -29.27 9.09
N ASP A 591 29.87 -29.40 8.15
CA ASP A 591 30.98 -28.48 7.96
C ASP A 591 30.65 -27.49 6.83
N CYS A 592 30.97 -26.19 7.00
CA CYS A 592 30.74 -25.15 6.00
C CYS A 592 31.95 -24.22 5.83
N TYR A 593 32.13 -23.65 4.64
CA TYR A 593 33.29 -22.80 4.29
C TYR A 593 33.09 -21.32 4.61
N GLU A 594 31.85 -20.91 4.86
CA GLU A 594 31.43 -19.57 5.26
C GLU A 594 30.16 -19.68 6.10
N TYR A 595 29.97 -18.78 7.07
CA TYR A 595 28.73 -18.68 7.83
C TYR A 595 28.47 -17.24 8.27
N ARG A 596 27.28 -16.72 7.97
CA ARG A 596 26.83 -15.40 8.41
C ARG A 596 25.36 -15.44 8.81
N HIS A 597 25.01 -14.74 9.89
CA HIS A 597 23.63 -14.40 10.19
C HIS A 597 23.44 -12.89 10.00
N ALA A 598 22.96 -12.48 8.82
CA ALA A 598 23.00 -11.09 8.40
C ALA A 598 21.80 -10.68 7.54
N ALA A 599 21.57 -9.37 7.45
CA ALA A 599 20.55 -8.77 6.58
C ALA A 599 21.08 -8.51 5.15
N ASN A 600 22.39 -8.53 4.97
CA ASN A 600 23.05 -8.43 3.68
C ASN A 600 24.44 -9.08 3.76
N GLY A 601 25.04 -9.30 2.60
CA GLY A 601 26.40 -9.79 2.50
C GLY A 601 27.00 -9.52 1.13
N ASP A 602 28.30 -9.31 1.12
CA ASP A 602 29.17 -9.31 -0.06
C ASP A 602 30.30 -10.31 0.23
N ILE A 603 30.32 -11.41 -0.52
CA ILE A 603 31.20 -12.57 -0.27
C ILE A 603 31.83 -12.99 -1.59
N LYS A 604 33.14 -13.21 -1.54
CA LYS A 604 33.89 -13.87 -2.61
C LYS A 604 34.43 -15.20 -2.09
N PHE A 605 34.27 -16.25 -2.87
CA PHE A 605 34.75 -17.58 -2.50
C PHE A 605 35.18 -18.38 -3.73
N TYR A 606 35.87 -19.48 -3.47
CA TYR A 606 36.44 -20.36 -4.49
C TYR A 606 35.96 -21.80 -4.28
N ALA A 607 35.80 -22.54 -5.38
CA ALA A 607 35.46 -23.96 -5.37
C ALA A 607 36.20 -24.72 -6.48
N ASP A 608 36.49 -25.99 -6.23
CA ASP A 608 37.08 -26.92 -7.22
C ASP A 608 36.06 -27.90 -7.79
N ASP A 609 34.91 -28.04 -7.13
CA ASP A 609 33.88 -29.06 -7.36
C ASP A 609 32.49 -28.50 -6.99
N GLU A 610 31.48 -29.37 -6.96
CA GLU A 610 30.09 -29.08 -6.59
C GLU A 610 29.94 -28.35 -5.25
N ILE A 611 29.14 -27.28 -5.25
CA ILE A 611 28.85 -26.47 -4.06
C ILE A 611 27.39 -26.03 -3.99
N TYR A 612 26.90 -25.89 -2.76
CA TYR A 612 25.61 -25.32 -2.42
C TYR A 612 25.79 -24.04 -1.62
N ILE A 613 25.16 -22.96 -2.08
CA ILE A 613 25.05 -21.68 -1.40
C ILE A 613 23.67 -21.64 -0.74
N VAL A 614 23.61 -21.73 0.58
CA VAL A 614 22.36 -21.93 1.32
C VAL A 614 21.98 -20.68 2.10
N PHE A 615 20.70 -20.32 1.99
CA PHE A 615 20.02 -19.24 2.68
C PHE A 615 18.91 -19.83 3.56
N SER A 616 19.18 -20.04 4.84
CA SER A 616 18.23 -20.67 5.78
C SER A 616 17.51 -19.65 6.66
N ASN A 617 16.18 -19.64 6.60
CA ASN A 617 15.32 -18.77 7.40
C ASN A 617 14.85 -19.46 8.69
N THR A 618 15.69 -19.42 9.72
CA THR A 618 15.34 -19.93 11.07
C THR A 618 14.43 -19.00 11.89
N ALA A 619 13.86 -17.96 11.28
CA ALA A 619 12.86 -17.12 11.94
C ALA A 619 11.55 -17.89 12.16
N LYS A 620 10.73 -17.44 13.12
CA LYS A 620 9.48 -18.14 13.47
C LYS A 620 8.26 -17.52 12.79
N ARG A 621 8.31 -16.21 12.53
CA ARG A 621 7.19 -15.42 11.98
C ARG A 621 7.59 -14.48 10.86
N THR A 622 8.88 -14.23 10.70
CA THR A 622 9.40 -13.37 9.65
C THR A 622 9.75 -14.19 8.42
N ASP A 623 9.05 -13.94 7.32
CA ASP A 623 9.46 -14.37 6.00
C ASP A 623 10.52 -13.41 5.45
N VAL A 624 11.36 -13.90 4.56
CA VAL A 624 12.45 -13.12 3.96
C VAL A 624 12.26 -13.05 2.45
N LYS A 625 12.10 -11.83 1.92
CA LYS A 625 12.38 -11.53 0.52
C LYS A 625 13.89 -11.32 0.38
N LEU A 626 14.55 -12.28 -0.22
CA LEU A 626 15.96 -12.27 -0.55
C LEU A 626 16.16 -11.74 -1.97
N SER A 627 17.07 -10.78 -2.14
CA SER A 627 17.61 -10.41 -3.45
C SER A 627 19.05 -10.88 -3.49
N VAL A 628 19.40 -11.64 -4.53
CA VAL A 628 20.73 -12.20 -4.75
C VAL A 628 21.23 -11.76 -6.12
N VAL A 629 22.49 -11.35 -6.15
CA VAL A 629 23.29 -11.15 -7.36
C VAL A 629 24.51 -12.06 -7.24
N LEU A 630 24.68 -12.97 -8.20
CA LEU A 630 25.77 -13.92 -8.25
C LEU A 630 26.54 -13.77 -9.56
N ASP A 631 27.82 -13.47 -9.46
CA ASP A 631 28.76 -13.55 -10.57
C ASP A 631 29.61 -14.82 -10.41
N ALA A 632 29.71 -15.61 -11.47
CA ALA A 632 30.50 -16.83 -11.50
C ALA A 632 31.60 -16.74 -12.55
N TYR A 633 32.77 -17.28 -12.22
CA TYR A 633 33.97 -17.28 -13.04
C TYR A 633 34.63 -18.66 -13.01
N GLY A 634 35.22 -19.08 -14.12
CA GLY A 634 36.00 -20.30 -14.26
C GLY A 634 36.08 -20.76 -15.71
N LYS A 635 36.91 -21.78 -15.93
CA LYS A 635 37.10 -22.39 -17.25
C LYS A 635 36.06 -23.48 -17.50
N GLY A 636 35.41 -23.42 -18.66
CA GLY A 636 34.46 -24.43 -19.12
C GLY A 636 33.51 -23.89 -20.17
N ASP A 637 32.80 -24.81 -20.83
CA ASP A 637 31.71 -24.46 -21.73
C ASP A 637 30.42 -24.35 -20.89
N PHE A 638 29.85 -23.16 -20.80
CA PHE A 638 28.61 -22.91 -20.07
C PHE A 638 27.70 -22.02 -20.91
N ILE A 639 26.40 -22.29 -20.85
CA ILE A 639 25.36 -21.43 -21.39
C ILE A 639 24.17 -21.42 -20.45
N HIS A 640 23.61 -20.24 -20.19
CA HIS A 640 22.38 -20.11 -19.41
C HIS A 640 21.44 -19.05 -19.95
N ILE A 641 20.14 -19.31 -19.77
CA ILE A 641 19.05 -18.39 -20.10
C ILE A 641 18.66 -17.64 -18.81
N ILE A 642 18.65 -16.31 -18.89
CA ILE A 642 18.26 -15.40 -17.81
C ILE A 642 16.76 -15.10 -17.86
N SER A 643 16.21 -14.96 -19.06
CA SER A 643 14.82 -14.56 -19.28
C SER A 643 14.34 -15.09 -20.62
N PRO A 644 13.05 -15.46 -20.76
CA PRO A 644 12.06 -15.61 -19.68
C PRO A 644 12.35 -16.85 -18.80
N CYS A 645 11.85 -16.86 -17.56
CA CYS A 645 12.15 -17.97 -16.62
C CYS A 645 11.32 -19.23 -16.95
N ASN A 646 9.99 -19.16 -16.79
CA ASN A 646 9.11 -20.35 -16.92
C ASN A 646 7.82 -20.07 -17.70
N MET A 647 7.40 -18.80 -17.78
CA MET A 647 6.17 -18.40 -18.47
C MET A 647 6.39 -17.08 -19.18
N ALA A 648 5.82 -16.93 -20.36
CA ALA A 648 5.90 -15.71 -21.15
C ALA A 648 4.58 -15.40 -21.86
N ASN A 649 4.38 -14.12 -22.17
CA ASN A 649 3.22 -13.69 -22.94
C ASN A 649 3.37 -14.13 -24.40
N ALA A 650 2.26 -14.56 -25.01
CA ALA A 650 2.21 -14.89 -26.42
C ALA A 650 2.63 -13.69 -27.31
N GLY A 651 3.26 -13.98 -28.45
CA GLY A 651 3.81 -13.00 -29.39
C GLY A 651 5.34 -13.07 -29.48
N VAL A 652 5.99 -11.91 -29.68
CA VAL A 652 7.46 -11.84 -29.80
C VAL A 652 8.09 -11.83 -28.42
N ILE A 653 8.67 -12.95 -28.02
CA ILE A 653 9.39 -13.15 -26.78
C ILE A 653 10.87 -12.81 -27.00
N THR A 654 11.45 -12.05 -26.07
CA THR A 654 12.90 -11.80 -26.06
C THR A 654 13.56 -12.76 -25.07
N ILE A 655 14.36 -13.68 -25.58
CA ILE A 655 15.18 -14.61 -24.79
C ILE A 655 16.54 -13.96 -24.57
N LYS A 656 16.98 -13.90 -23.32
CA LYS A 656 18.25 -13.29 -22.90
C LYS A 656 19.09 -14.32 -22.18
N GLY A 657 20.40 -14.34 -22.42
CA GLY A 657 21.30 -15.26 -21.75
C GLY A 657 22.77 -14.90 -21.92
N TYR A 658 23.63 -15.75 -21.35
CA TYR A 658 25.07 -15.68 -21.55
C TYR A 658 25.64 -17.04 -21.93
N ALA A 659 26.67 -17.03 -22.78
CA ALA A 659 27.49 -18.18 -23.12
C ALA A 659 28.97 -17.85 -22.98
N THR A 660 29.78 -18.79 -22.48
CA THR A 660 31.23 -18.60 -22.30
C THR A 660 32.01 -18.67 -23.61
N ASN A 661 31.48 -19.39 -24.60
CA ASN A 661 32.05 -19.60 -25.91
C ASN A 661 30.92 -19.58 -26.96
N GLN A 662 31.28 -19.73 -28.24
CA GLN A 662 30.29 -19.91 -29.31
C GLN A 662 29.35 -21.08 -28.98
N ALA A 663 28.07 -20.76 -28.94
CA ALA A 663 27.01 -21.64 -28.50
C ALA A 663 25.82 -21.58 -29.47
N GLU A 664 24.91 -22.54 -29.32
CA GLU A 664 23.69 -22.68 -30.11
C GLU A 664 22.49 -22.72 -29.15
N VAL A 665 21.48 -21.89 -29.41
CA VAL A 665 20.16 -22.03 -28.80
C VAL A 665 19.23 -22.62 -29.86
N GLU A 666 18.51 -23.67 -29.52
CA GLU A 666 17.56 -24.36 -30.39
C GLU A 666 16.16 -24.33 -29.77
N ILE A 667 15.16 -23.92 -30.56
CA ILE A 667 13.75 -23.83 -30.15
C ILE A 667 12.91 -24.32 -31.31
N GLU A 668 12.13 -25.38 -31.10
CA GLU A 668 11.25 -25.97 -32.14
C GLU A 668 11.97 -26.30 -33.48
N GLY A 669 13.28 -26.54 -33.45
CA GLY A 669 14.12 -26.83 -34.61
C GLY A 669 14.78 -25.61 -35.27
N ASP A 670 14.35 -24.40 -34.93
CA ASP A 670 15.08 -23.17 -35.28
C ASP A 670 16.33 -23.03 -34.40
N LYS A 671 17.42 -22.54 -34.99
CA LYS A 671 18.75 -22.48 -34.37
C LYS A 671 19.33 -21.08 -34.45
N TRP A 672 19.85 -20.60 -33.31
CA TRP A 672 20.53 -19.31 -33.19
C TRP A 672 21.95 -19.52 -32.68
N ASN A 673 22.93 -19.03 -33.42
CA ASN A 673 24.32 -18.96 -32.94
C ASN A 673 24.46 -17.76 -32.01
N VAL A 674 24.96 -18.00 -30.80
CA VAL A 674 25.12 -16.99 -29.75
C VAL A 674 26.52 -17.05 -29.14
N ASN A 675 26.95 -15.96 -28.53
CA ASN A 675 28.21 -15.87 -27.79
C ASN A 675 28.11 -14.72 -26.78
N ASP A 676 28.87 -14.79 -25.68
CA ASP A 676 28.85 -13.79 -24.63
C ASP A 676 27.40 -13.49 -24.18
N TYR A 677 27.05 -12.23 -23.97
CA TYR A 677 25.65 -11.82 -23.81
C TYR A 677 24.89 -11.91 -25.13
N PHE A 678 23.71 -12.51 -25.11
CA PHE A 678 22.86 -12.61 -26.29
C PHE A 678 21.40 -12.26 -26.01
N GLU A 679 20.73 -11.75 -27.05
CA GLU A 679 19.29 -11.57 -27.11
C GLU A 679 18.73 -12.21 -28.39
N ILE A 680 17.74 -13.09 -28.24
CA ILE A 680 17.03 -13.74 -29.34
C ILE A 680 15.58 -13.26 -29.33
N LYS A 681 15.07 -12.82 -30.48
CA LYS A 681 13.64 -12.56 -30.66
C LYS A 681 12.98 -13.79 -31.27
N TRP A 682 12.12 -14.44 -30.50
CA TRP A 682 11.40 -15.63 -30.89
C TRP A 682 9.90 -15.33 -30.95
N ASN A 683 9.27 -15.59 -32.10
CA ASN A 683 7.83 -15.44 -32.25
C ASN A 683 7.15 -16.74 -31.82
N ALA A 684 6.70 -16.79 -30.58
CA ALA A 684 6.26 -18.02 -29.95
C ALA A 684 4.77 -18.28 -30.17
N SER A 685 4.43 -19.53 -30.44
CA SER A 685 3.06 -20.01 -30.41
C SER A 685 2.62 -20.31 -28.97
N ILE A 686 1.31 -20.30 -28.69
CA ILE A 686 0.78 -20.68 -27.37
C ILE A 686 1.05 -22.17 -27.14
N GLY A 687 1.52 -22.53 -25.95
CA GLY A 687 1.78 -23.90 -25.55
C GLY A 687 3.05 -24.06 -24.72
N ASN A 688 3.40 -25.31 -24.43
CA ASN A 688 4.66 -25.65 -23.78
C ASN A 688 5.75 -25.83 -24.82
N HIS A 689 6.90 -25.23 -24.57
CA HIS A 689 8.06 -25.25 -25.45
C HIS A 689 9.31 -25.64 -24.69
N THR A 690 10.20 -26.35 -25.35
CA THR A 690 11.53 -26.69 -24.82
C THR A 690 12.57 -25.85 -25.56
N ILE A 691 13.37 -25.09 -24.81
CA ILE A 691 14.55 -24.40 -25.31
C ILE A 691 15.78 -25.23 -24.96
N ILE A 692 16.55 -25.60 -25.97
CA ILE A 692 17.80 -26.37 -25.79
C ILE A 692 18.98 -25.44 -26.03
N ALA A 693 19.74 -25.16 -24.98
CA ALA A 693 20.96 -24.34 -25.04
C ALA A 693 22.19 -25.25 -25.01
N LYS A 694 23.09 -25.11 -26.00
CA LYS A 694 24.29 -25.94 -26.16
C LYS A 694 25.54 -25.08 -26.28
N CYS A 695 26.54 -25.33 -25.46
CA CYS A 695 27.87 -24.72 -25.56
C CYS A 695 28.91 -25.83 -25.45
N GLY A 696 29.67 -26.10 -26.51
CA GLY A 696 30.59 -27.25 -26.52
C GLY A 696 29.90 -28.58 -26.18
N SER A 697 30.35 -29.26 -25.11
CA SER A 697 29.70 -30.47 -24.58
C SER A 697 28.58 -30.20 -23.56
N PHE A 698 28.40 -28.96 -23.11
CA PHE A 698 27.40 -28.57 -22.13
C PHE A 698 26.04 -28.36 -22.82
N VAL A 699 25.01 -29.04 -22.32
CA VAL A 699 23.64 -28.96 -22.85
C VAL A 699 22.68 -28.74 -21.69
N LYS A 700 21.84 -27.70 -21.80
CA LYS A 700 20.81 -27.39 -20.80
C LYS A 700 19.46 -27.17 -21.48
N GLN A 701 18.42 -27.74 -20.88
CA GLN A 701 17.03 -27.62 -21.36
C GLN A 701 16.24 -26.71 -20.43
N TYR A 702 15.41 -25.85 -21.02
CA TYR A 702 14.48 -24.97 -20.31
C TYR A 702 13.07 -25.22 -20.82
N GLU A 703 12.14 -25.42 -19.90
CA GLU A 703 10.73 -25.54 -20.21
C GLU A 703 10.06 -24.18 -20.03
N ILE A 704 9.37 -23.71 -21.08
CA ILE A 704 8.64 -22.45 -21.06
C ILE A 704 7.19 -22.68 -21.48
N GLU A 705 6.27 -22.19 -20.65
CA GLU A 705 4.84 -22.13 -20.95
C GLU A 705 4.50 -20.77 -21.55
N VAL A 706 4.10 -20.75 -22.82
CA VAL A 706 3.67 -19.54 -23.52
C VAL A 706 2.15 -19.47 -23.45
N VAL A 707 1.64 -18.46 -22.74
CA VAL A 707 0.21 -18.21 -22.58
C VAL A 707 -0.10 -16.77 -22.99
N ASP A 708 -1.33 -16.55 -23.41
CA ASP A 708 -1.80 -15.20 -23.65
C ASP A 708 -2.45 -14.64 -22.39
N PHE A 709 -1.92 -13.51 -21.93
CA PHE A 709 -2.44 -12.76 -20.78
C PHE A 709 -2.58 -11.27 -21.05
N SER A 710 -2.47 -10.86 -22.32
CA SER A 710 -2.68 -9.49 -22.74
C SER A 710 -4.02 -9.39 -23.44
N PRO A 711 -5.05 -8.81 -22.80
CA PRO A 711 -6.36 -8.69 -23.43
C PRO A 711 -6.28 -7.75 -24.64
N PRO A 712 -7.25 -7.84 -25.58
CA PRO A 712 -7.23 -7.03 -26.79
C PRO A 712 -7.19 -5.53 -26.49
N SER A 713 -6.42 -4.77 -27.25
CA SER A 713 -6.49 -3.31 -27.25
C SER A 713 -7.53 -2.82 -28.27
N ILE A 714 -8.47 -1.98 -27.83
CA ILE A 714 -9.52 -1.40 -28.68
C ILE A 714 -9.18 0.06 -28.91
N ASN A 715 -8.98 0.45 -30.18
CA ASN A 715 -8.83 1.85 -30.59
C ASN A 715 -10.02 2.28 -31.44
N ILE A 716 -10.77 3.27 -30.97
CA ILE A 716 -11.89 3.87 -31.71
C ILE A 716 -11.40 5.19 -32.32
N PHE A 717 -11.42 5.29 -33.65
CA PHE A 717 -11.05 6.50 -34.39
C PHE A 717 -12.25 7.41 -34.64
N SER A 718 -13.43 6.82 -34.86
CA SER A 718 -14.71 7.52 -34.98
C SER A 718 -15.83 6.65 -34.41
N PRO A 719 -16.82 7.22 -33.70
CA PRO A 719 -16.95 8.63 -33.35
C PRO A 719 -15.88 9.07 -32.34
N GLU A 720 -15.57 10.37 -32.30
CA GLU A 720 -14.83 10.95 -31.17
C GLU A 720 -15.78 11.12 -29.96
N GLN A 721 -15.23 11.14 -28.74
CA GLN A 721 -16.02 11.34 -27.53
C GLN A 721 -16.81 12.66 -27.61
N GLY A 722 -18.13 12.57 -27.51
CA GLY A 722 -19.05 13.70 -27.58
C GLY A 722 -19.29 14.26 -28.99
N LYS A 723 -18.86 13.56 -30.05
CA LYS A 723 -19.09 13.99 -31.43
C LYS A 723 -20.59 14.06 -31.74
N ILE A 724 -20.98 15.07 -32.51
CA ILE A 724 -22.35 15.28 -33.00
C ILE A 724 -22.40 14.94 -34.49
N PHE A 725 -23.37 14.10 -34.88
CA PHE A 725 -23.69 13.73 -36.25
C PHE A 725 -25.08 14.24 -36.61
N ASP A 726 -25.32 14.57 -37.88
CA ASP A 726 -26.64 15.05 -38.31
C ASP A 726 -27.64 13.90 -38.50
N GLU A 727 -27.22 12.78 -39.12
CA GLU A 727 -28.02 11.55 -39.26
C GLU A 727 -27.11 10.31 -39.36
N GLU A 728 -26.19 10.30 -40.34
CA GLU A 728 -25.27 9.19 -40.57
C GLU A 728 -24.08 9.24 -39.60
N VAL A 729 -23.86 8.16 -38.85
CA VAL A 729 -22.77 8.00 -37.89
C VAL A 729 -21.73 7.04 -38.44
N LYS A 730 -20.52 7.56 -38.67
CA LYS A 730 -19.36 6.75 -39.06
C LYS A 730 -18.70 6.12 -37.84
N ILE A 731 -18.62 4.80 -37.84
CA ILE A 731 -17.95 3.99 -36.81
C ILE A 731 -16.69 3.38 -37.41
N GLU A 732 -15.53 3.77 -36.89
CA GLU A 732 -14.22 3.39 -37.41
C GLU A 732 -13.25 3.13 -36.26
N GLY A 733 -12.50 2.03 -36.36
CA GLY A 733 -11.54 1.66 -35.33
C GLY A 733 -10.77 0.40 -35.68
N SER A 734 -9.83 0.06 -34.80
CA SER A 734 -9.01 -1.15 -34.92
C SER A 734 -8.87 -1.82 -33.57
N ILE A 735 -8.99 -3.14 -33.55
CA ILE A 735 -8.66 -3.97 -32.39
C ILE A 735 -7.32 -4.65 -32.68
N LYS A 736 -6.44 -4.71 -31.69
CA LYS A 736 -5.17 -5.44 -31.81
C LYS A 736 -4.98 -6.34 -30.61
N ASP A 737 -4.48 -7.53 -30.88
CA ASP A 737 -4.17 -8.54 -29.90
C ASP A 737 -2.87 -9.25 -30.31
N ASN A 738 -2.11 -9.72 -29.33
CA ASN A 738 -0.81 -10.39 -29.53
C ASN A 738 -0.93 -11.86 -29.92
N ALA A 739 -2.05 -12.53 -29.62
CA ALA A 739 -2.28 -13.93 -29.96
C ALA A 739 -3.39 -14.13 -30.99
N GLY A 740 -4.34 -13.19 -31.06
CA GLY A 740 -5.41 -13.16 -32.05
C GLY A 740 -6.78 -12.90 -31.42
N ILE A 741 -7.71 -12.42 -32.22
CA ILE A 741 -9.04 -12.04 -31.75
C ILE A 741 -10.06 -13.14 -32.07
N ARG A 742 -10.88 -13.51 -31.09
CA ARG A 742 -11.97 -14.49 -31.23
C ARG A 742 -13.26 -13.82 -31.67
N SER A 743 -13.66 -12.75 -31.01
CA SER A 743 -14.90 -12.02 -31.34
C SER A 743 -14.80 -10.55 -30.99
N VAL A 744 -15.54 -9.73 -31.72
CA VAL A 744 -15.71 -8.31 -31.41
C VAL A 744 -17.18 -7.99 -31.54
N VAL A 745 -17.76 -7.42 -30.48
CA VAL A 745 -19.17 -7.12 -30.39
C VAL A 745 -19.35 -5.68 -29.96
N ALA A 746 -20.06 -4.90 -30.77
CA ALA A 746 -20.50 -3.56 -30.42
C ALA A 746 -21.96 -3.58 -29.95
N TYR A 747 -22.25 -2.74 -28.96
CA TYR A 747 -23.59 -2.46 -28.47
C TYR A 747 -23.90 -0.99 -28.68
N ILE A 748 -25.03 -0.69 -29.33
CA ILE A 748 -25.58 0.66 -29.47
C ILE A 748 -27.06 0.59 -29.05
N ASN A 749 -27.41 1.27 -27.95
CA ASN A 749 -28.75 1.21 -27.34
C ASN A 749 -29.25 -0.22 -27.05
N GLY A 750 -28.33 -1.12 -26.69
CA GLY A 750 -28.64 -2.53 -26.41
C GLY A 750 -28.78 -3.42 -27.65
N ASN A 751 -28.72 -2.86 -28.86
CA ASN A 751 -28.63 -3.66 -30.08
C ASN A 751 -27.20 -4.14 -30.30
N GLU A 752 -27.06 -5.43 -30.57
CA GLU A 752 -25.78 -6.10 -30.78
C GLU A 752 -25.37 -6.07 -32.26
N ILE A 753 -24.10 -5.73 -32.52
CA ILE A 753 -23.50 -5.70 -33.87
C ILE A 753 -22.15 -6.41 -33.80
N GLU A 754 -21.99 -7.52 -34.52
CA GLU A 754 -20.69 -8.16 -34.69
C GLU A 754 -19.76 -7.30 -35.56
N LEU A 755 -18.51 -7.13 -35.12
CA LEU A 755 -17.51 -6.32 -35.81
C LEU A 755 -16.33 -7.17 -36.28
N GLN A 756 -15.68 -6.70 -37.35
CA GLN A 756 -14.36 -7.19 -37.74
C GLN A 756 -13.26 -6.47 -36.96
N GLN A 757 -12.05 -7.05 -36.96
CA GLN A 757 -10.89 -6.47 -36.27
C GLN A 757 -10.57 -5.03 -36.70
N ASN A 758 -10.63 -4.75 -37.99
CA ASN A 758 -10.67 -3.39 -38.51
C ASN A 758 -12.10 -3.15 -38.98
N PHE A 759 -12.82 -2.29 -38.28
CA PHE A 759 -14.20 -1.99 -38.61
C PHE A 759 -14.28 -0.56 -39.15
N ASN A 760 -15.06 -0.41 -40.22
CA ASN A 760 -15.37 0.88 -40.82
C ASN A 760 -16.73 0.76 -41.52
N PHE A 761 -17.75 1.36 -40.93
CA PHE A 761 -19.11 1.34 -41.46
C PHE A 761 -19.89 2.56 -40.97
N SER A 762 -21.03 2.81 -41.62
CA SER A 762 -21.94 3.88 -41.26
C SER A 762 -23.30 3.33 -40.85
N LEU A 763 -23.93 3.98 -39.88
CA LEU A 763 -25.30 3.70 -39.45
C LEU A 763 -26.15 4.96 -39.51
N ASN A 764 -27.41 4.83 -39.92
CA ASN A 764 -28.39 5.89 -39.74
C ASN A 764 -29.11 5.65 -38.42
N LEU A 765 -28.98 6.59 -37.50
CA LEU A 765 -29.59 6.53 -36.18
C LEU A 765 -30.61 7.65 -36.03
N THR A 766 -31.63 7.42 -35.21
CA THR A 766 -32.58 8.48 -34.87
C THR A 766 -31.92 9.54 -33.99
N PRO A 767 -32.48 10.74 -33.85
CA PRO A 767 -31.95 11.73 -32.93
C PRO A 767 -31.93 11.24 -31.47
N GLY A 768 -30.81 11.44 -30.77
CA GLY A 768 -30.63 11.10 -29.37
C GLY A 768 -29.16 10.97 -28.96
N ASP A 769 -28.90 10.67 -27.68
CA ASP A 769 -27.57 10.25 -27.22
C ASP A 769 -27.41 8.75 -27.30
N TYR A 770 -26.22 8.35 -27.70
CA TYR A 770 -25.84 6.97 -27.88
C TYR A 770 -24.56 6.68 -27.11
N GLU A 771 -24.53 5.51 -26.47
CA GLU A 771 -23.31 4.89 -25.97
C GLU A 771 -22.96 3.76 -26.96
N LEU A 772 -21.81 3.88 -27.63
CA LEU A 772 -21.18 2.76 -28.32
C LEU A 772 -20.28 2.06 -27.31
N LYS A 773 -20.62 0.82 -26.98
CA LYS A 773 -19.81 -0.06 -26.14
C LYS A 773 -19.24 -1.16 -27.02
N ILE A 774 -17.91 -1.25 -27.13
CA ILE A 774 -17.24 -2.33 -27.86
C ILE A 774 -16.65 -3.29 -26.83
N ILE A 775 -16.93 -4.58 -26.98
CA ILE A 775 -16.31 -5.66 -26.22
C ILE A 775 -15.53 -6.52 -27.21
N ALA A 776 -14.23 -6.68 -26.98
CA ALA A 776 -13.39 -7.60 -27.75
C ALA A 776 -13.00 -8.78 -26.85
N GLU A 777 -13.02 -9.98 -27.42
CA GLU A 777 -12.57 -11.22 -26.79
C GLU A 777 -11.47 -11.85 -27.66
N ASP A 778 -10.31 -12.16 -27.07
CA ASP A 778 -9.23 -12.86 -27.76
C ASP A 778 -9.45 -14.39 -27.84
N ILE A 779 -8.53 -15.07 -28.52
CA ILE A 779 -8.54 -16.53 -28.65
C ILE A 779 -8.30 -17.25 -27.32
N ALA A 780 -7.74 -16.59 -26.30
CA ALA A 780 -7.59 -17.12 -24.95
C ALA A 780 -8.84 -16.86 -24.07
N GLY A 781 -9.81 -16.08 -24.56
CA GLY A 781 -11.04 -15.72 -23.87
C GLY A 781 -10.92 -14.48 -22.96
N LEU A 782 -9.81 -13.74 -23.02
CA LEU A 782 -9.66 -12.49 -22.27
C LEU A 782 -10.46 -11.40 -22.97
N LYS A 783 -11.01 -10.50 -22.15
CA LYS A 783 -11.93 -9.47 -22.61
C LYS A 783 -11.38 -8.09 -22.38
N SER A 784 -11.61 -7.20 -23.33
CA SER A 784 -11.50 -5.76 -23.14
C SER A 784 -12.80 -5.07 -23.52
N MET A 785 -13.02 -3.90 -22.94
CA MET A 785 -14.23 -3.13 -23.15
C MET A 785 -13.89 -1.66 -23.20
N GLU A 786 -14.35 -1.00 -24.26
CA GLU A 786 -14.26 0.45 -24.43
C GLU A 786 -15.64 1.04 -24.68
N LYS A 787 -15.82 2.29 -24.22
CA LYS A 787 -17.08 3.02 -24.36
C LYS A 787 -16.82 4.40 -24.91
N ILE A 788 -17.65 4.80 -25.87
CA ILE A 788 -17.65 6.14 -26.42
C ILE A 788 -19.09 6.66 -26.50
N ASN A 789 -19.28 7.89 -26.03
CA ASN A 789 -20.57 8.56 -26.09
C ASN A 789 -20.59 9.51 -27.30
N PHE A 790 -21.67 9.51 -28.07
CA PHE A 790 -21.87 10.43 -29.20
C PHE A 790 -23.35 10.82 -29.32
N VAL A 791 -23.62 11.82 -30.15
CA VAL A 791 -24.94 12.42 -30.29
C VAL A 791 -25.37 12.43 -31.75
N VAL A 792 -26.64 12.12 -32.00
CA VAL A 792 -27.28 12.31 -33.31
C VAL A 792 -28.29 13.45 -33.21
N ALA A 793 -28.06 14.50 -34.00
CA ALA A 793 -28.84 15.72 -34.00
C ALA A 793 -30.25 15.48 -34.56
N GLY A 794 -31.21 16.29 -34.13
CA GLY A 794 -32.60 16.21 -34.51
C GLY A 794 -33.36 17.46 -34.12
N ASN A 795 -34.66 17.48 -34.39
CA ASN A 795 -35.46 18.71 -34.31
C ASN A 795 -35.76 19.11 -32.85
N LYS A 796 -34.83 19.90 -32.29
CA LYS A 796 -34.86 20.87 -31.19
C LYS A 796 -36.08 20.83 -30.25
N SER A 797 -36.02 19.96 -29.25
CA SER A 797 -36.64 20.22 -27.95
C SER A 797 -35.55 20.51 -26.92
N LYS A 798 -35.57 21.71 -26.34
CA LYS A 798 -34.62 22.11 -25.30
C LYS A 798 -34.93 21.31 -24.02
N PRO A 799 -33.92 20.97 -23.19
CA PRO A 799 -34.16 20.43 -21.85
C PRO A 799 -35.16 21.31 -21.09
N LEU A 800 -36.09 20.69 -20.38
CA LEU A 800 -37.13 21.40 -19.64
C LEU A 800 -36.70 21.53 -18.18
N ILE A 801 -36.47 22.75 -17.72
CA ILE A 801 -36.33 23.01 -16.27
C ILE A 801 -37.72 22.88 -15.66
N LYS A 802 -37.96 21.80 -14.93
CA LYS A 802 -39.23 21.53 -14.25
C LYS A 802 -39.36 22.37 -13.00
N ASP A 803 -38.35 22.27 -12.15
CA ASP A 803 -38.33 22.87 -10.83
C ASP A 803 -36.94 23.39 -10.50
N ILE A 804 -36.88 24.43 -9.69
CA ILE A 804 -35.64 24.97 -9.12
C ILE A 804 -35.84 25.06 -7.61
N TYR A 805 -34.88 24.56 -6.86
CA TYR A 805 -34.82 24.65 -5.41
C TYR A 805 -33.50 25.31 -5.02
N TYR A 806 -33.51 26.11 -3.95
CA TYR A 806 -32.29 26.68 -3.41
C TYR A 806 -32.36 26.77 -1.89
N GLU A 807 -31.21 26.65 -1.24
CA GLU A 807 -31.06 26.75 0.21
C GLU A 807 -29.94 27.74 0.54
N PRO A 808 -30.12 28.65 1.53
CA PRO A 808 -31.34 28.89 2.30
C PRO A 808 -32.42 29.65 1.52
N ASP A 809 -33.70 29.47 1.86
CA ASP A 809 -34.86 30.14 1.24
C ASP A 809 -34.78 31.69 1.30
N THR A 810 -34.03 32.24 2.25
CA THR A 810 -33.81 33.69 2.41
C THR A 810 -32.32 33.99 2.49
N PRO A 811 -31.60 33.95 1.35
CA PRO A 811 -30.17 34.15 1.34
C PRO A 811 -29.81 35.61 1.64
N THR A 812 -28.74 35.78 2.41
CA THR A 812 -28.10 37.06 2.70
C THR A 812 -26.89 37.26 1.77
N ASN A 813 -26.27 38.44 1.82
CA ASN A 813 -25.03 38.73 1.12
C ASN A 813 -23.82 37.90 1.61
N GLU A 814 -23.97 37.14 2.69
CA GLU A 814 -22.95 36.25 3.25
C GLU A 814 -23.36 34.77 3.19
N SER A 815 -24.54 34.45 2.67
CA SER A 815 -25.05 33.08 2.61
C SER A 815 -24.32 32.26 1.56
N ASN A 816 -24.00 31.00 1.88
CA ASN A 816 -23.65 30.01 0.87
C ASN A 816 -24.96 29.49 0.27
N VAL A 817 -25.24 29.85 -0.98
CA VAL A 817 -26.46 29.43 -1.68
C VAL A 817 -26.15 28.17 -2.47
N ILE A 818 -26.96 27.13 -2.28
CA ILE A 818 -26.89 25.90 -3.05
C ILE A 818 -28.15 25.83 -3.90
N ILE A 819 -27.98 25.66 -5.21
CA ILE A 819 -29.08 25.67 -6.18
C ILE A 819 -29.17 24.32 -6.86
N TYR A 820 -30.36 23.75 -6.83
CA TYR A 820 -30.73 22.53 -7.54
C TYR A 820 -31.74 22.87 -8.62
N ALA A 821 -31.61 22.23 -9.77
CA ALA A 821 -32.59 22.31 -10.84
C ALA A 821 -32.98 20.89 -11.23
N PHE A 822 -34.27 20.58 -11.15
CA PHE A 822 -34.80 19.37 -11.75
C PHE A 822 -34.99 19.66 -13.23
N ILE A 823 -34.07 19.15 -14.05
CA ILE A 823 -34.09 19.33 -15.50
C ILE A 823 -34.47 18.01 -16.12
N GLU A 824 -35.59 17.99 -16.84
CA GLU A 824 -36.03 16.85 -17.63
C GLU A 824 -35.28 16.89 -18.97
N SER A 825 -34.51 15.83 -19.23
CA SER A 825 -33.90 15.59 -20.54
C SER A 825 -34.99 15.35 -21.58
N THR A 826 -34.78 15.84 -22.79
CA THR A 826 -35.67 15.55 -23.93
C THR A 826 -35.15 14.32 -24.68
N PHE A 827 -34.83 14.45 -25.97
CA PHE A 827 -34.10 13.44 -26.73
C PHE A 827 -32.64 13.33 -26.26
N TYR A 828 -32.12 14.40 -25.65
CA TYR A 828 -30.72 14.48 -25.21
C TYR A 828 -30.60 14.53 -23.69
N LYS A 829 -29.73 13.68 -23.14
CA LYS A 829 -29.03 13.80 -21.86
C LYS A 829 -28.52 15.22 -21.71
N ILE A 830 -28.70 15.75 -20.52
CA ILE A 830 -28.25 17.08 -20.16
C ILE A 830 -26.72 17.05 -20.11
N LYS A 831 -26.09 17.82 -20.99
CA LYS A 831 -24.63 17.99 -21.04
C LYS A 831 -24.16 18.97 -19.98
N ASP A 832 -24.73 20.17 -19.99
CA ASP A 832 -24.41 21.23 -19.06
C ASP A 832 -25.71 21.92 -18.65
N ALA A 833 -25.77 22.36 -17.39
CA ALA A 833 -26.76 23.28 -16.90
C ALA A 833 -26.01 24.46 -16.29
N TYR A 834 -26.55 25.67 -16.44
CA TYR A 834 -25.95 26.88 -15.92
C TYR A 834 -26.99 27.66 -15.14
N VAL A 835 -26.56 28.23 -14.02
CA VAL A 835 -27.32 29.22 -13.26
C VAL A 835 -26.65 30.56 -13.40
N ILE A 836 -27.44 31.61 -13.64
CA ILE A 836 -26.95 32.99 -13.69
C ILE A 836 -27.34 33.64 -12.37
N MET A 837 -26.34 33.98 -11.56
CA MET A 837 -26.52 34.76 -10.32
C MET A 837 -25.72 36.05 -10.43
N ASP A 838 -26.36 37.19 -10.18
CA ASP A 838 -25.75 38.52 -10.26
C ASP A 838 -24.99 38.79 -11.58
N GLY A 839 -25.52 38.27 -12.69
CA GLY A 839 -24.91 38.40 -14.02
C GLY A 839 -23.70 37.49 -14.26
N LYS A 840 -23.30 36.67 -13.29
CA LYS A 840 -22.26 35.65 -13.44
C LYS A 840 -22.88 34.29 -13.77
N GLU A 841 -22.45 33.71 -14.87
CA GLU A 841 -22.81 32.34 -15.25
C GLU A 841 -21.98 31.33 -14.46
N MET A 842 -22.65 30.34 -13.85
CA MET A 842 -22.03 29.28 -13.06
C MET A 842 -22.56 27.94 -13.54
N LYS A 843 -21.65 27.01 -13.81
CA LYS A 843 -21.99 25.64 -14.22
C LYS A 843 -22.58 24.87 -13.03
N MET A 844 -23.70 24.20 -13.27
CA MET A 844 -24.32 23.24 -12.37
C MET A 844 -23.80 21.84 -12.71
N TYR A 845 -23.69 20.99 -11.69
CA TYR A 845 -23.17 19.64 -11.80
C TYR A 845 -24.30 18.63 -11.49
N ARG A 846 -24.20 17.45 -12.09
CA ARG A 846 -25.21 16.39 -12.04
C ARG A 846 -24.80 15.28 -11.09
#